data_AF-A0A7V4HGP5-F1
#
_entry.id   AF-A0A7V4HGP5-F1
#
_cell.length_a   1.000
_cell.length_b   1.000
_cell.length_c   1.000
_cell.angle_alpha   90.00
_cell.angle_beta   90.00
_cell.angle_gamma   90.00
#
_symmetry.space_group_name_H-M   'P 1'
#
loop_
_entity.id
_entity.type
_entity.pdbx_description
1 polymer ?
#
loop_
_entity_poly.entity_id
_entity_poly.type
_entity_poly.pdbx_seq_one_letter_code
_entity_poly.pdbx_strand_id
1 'polypeptide(L)'
;MTGVKSDPCAFRLREPCGRAWRDELVFFNAHWKPGLVRGRRFSVRSRFWTKPAQLTDVVSHRDGSLASARVWCRVDLEPEQELVLRLESCAARDSYSELFWSRAGRGWYEAGNRILKARIPARGASRSGDVPGPVAAVAVKGGPFILRGSARGRGPLSCKVILREKGPLFIVWTYLLVRRGLVIAEVESTIYAGEDFIRMRDSSLDFADADFVLTSADGFLPDRVLTLGGGERWRQNTAVVGRHLSAKAVHVDFHSGHQQMSNSWCGAYRQGGREFVGMIELNGCEWTRLSTNRLLMEVGRDGLMISAPLRGGRKEWALVASTTRRHVKDDDCREPNAMCRIKTRYSDIPLQKAIGWALDWEDRERRPVLHAGRNLFARVRHLMRANPALRDVYRRWAESACGSGADGHEQAPRHASALTALWLALGDRRLAVEAAAALQAEIGATMDAFWNEGAYMRLIIFDGRKMKLWMQAYDVLKSAGFIPAAADRQIRRDLAFLAYCFEDPEFFPCERALMDADDPDSWHRGLGRRIGDSICPPNFLTEYYTSFGMAGCLFRSHPRAEVWRRTAARLFERQLEKHYWDSGAYCESPNYHSHSFTMLNQLALALRRAGERDFYRHPRFRAQFDWFCRMQTPPIMLNDAARKFFVPWRFMRPRRKRYAMLPGNGNTGSNASDMPLPVELAFGGAVYQRTDPVMSRRCMTTWRRAGCPVSSHYCDIAFLAVADPSLPGSARVGLESCLLEGNYAVMRAMPETSREIFILVKCGQATHHNDFDEGGFAMWANGCPLAGDFGYFAEHEGKRCGASDTWKHNCVEFNGMTSGFLGIEKTLPPERWISTDLADYLVCHIPITNFRDLEAGSYMDMIKADRIEYRRLFIFVKPRFLLVLDRMNQCPYPRRWWLHAQARSVTVRQGRALFRGAFGTDLAVFFVEPPGQALEMGAWSVMKHVFARGAGPGRWRVVVAPLAPGERMKVCSRGNAVAVDSGSRVDLVLLDAEPFHAENSLVRFRGKAGAVSLDRNSGRLSAALLDGDELVLKREWPIRCSMNGMLDLAMRSLR
;
A
#
# COMPACT_ATOMS: atom_id res chain seq x y z
N MET A 1 50.81 -15.48 -13.80
CA MET A 1 50.28 -15.52 -12.42
C MET A 1 51.34 -16.10 -11.51
N THR A 2 52.09 -15.25 -10.83
CA THR A 2 53.10 -15.63 -9.84
C THR A 2 52.41 -16.20 -8.59
N GLY A 3 52.79 -17.42 -8.21
CA GLY A 3 52.22 -18.13 -7.07
C GLY A 3 52.53 -17.45 -5.74
N VAL A 4 51.64 -16.56 -5.29
CA VAL A 4 51.61 -16.14 -3.89
C VAL A 4 50.85 -17.22 -3.13
N LYS A 5 51.55 -18.00 -2.30
CA LYS A 5 50.91 -18.90 -1.32
C LYS A 5 49.94 -18.06 -0.50
N SER A 6 48.64 -18.31 -0.63
CA SER A 6 47.61 -17.66 0.19
C SER A 6 47.88 -18.04 1.65
N ASP A 7 48.16 -17.04 2.49
CA ASP A 7 48.30 -17.24 3.93
C ASP A 7 46.97 -17.75 4.50
N PRO A 8 46.90 -18.98 5.02
CA PRO A 8 45.66 -19.60 5.51
C PRO A 8 45.09 -18.93 6.76
N CYS A 9 45.82 -18.01 7.40
CA CYS A 9 45.37 -17.24 8.56
C CYS A 9 45.00 -15.79 8.21
N ALA A 10 45.03 -15.41 6.93
CA ALA A 10 44.72 -14.05 6.48
C ALA A 10 43.35 -13.96 5.80
N PHE A 11 42.53 -13.02 6.23
CA PHE A 11 41.25 -12.66 5.63
C PHE A 11 41.37 -11.30 4.96
N ARG A 12 40.71 -11.13 3.80
CA ARG A 12 40.62 -9.82 3.14
C ARG A 12 39.23 -9.25 3.34
N LEU A 13 39.18 -7.99 3.72
CA LEU A 13 37.95 -7.24 3.93
C LEU A 13 38.06 -5.93 3.16
N ARG A 14 37.14 -5.69 2.22
CA ARG A 14 37.07 -4.46 1.42
C ARG A 14 35.78 -3.72 1.73
N GLU A 15 35.87 -2.41 1.82
CA GLU A 15 34.72 -1.55 2.10
C GLU A 15 33.75 -1.56 0.89
N PRO A 16 32.46 -1.92 1.10
CA PRO A 16 31.57 -2.20 -0.02
C PRO A 16 30.82 -0.96 -0.56
N CYS A 17 30.60 0.08 0.25
CA CYS A 17 29.59 1.12 -0.01
C CYS A 17 30.16 2.55 -0.15
N GLY A 18 31.48 2.73 -0.15
CA GLY A 18 32.18 4.02 -0.12
C GLY A 18 31.88 4.85 1.13
N ARG A 19 31.74 4.19 2.28
CA ARG A 19 31.44 4.87 3.55
C ARG A 19 32.26 4.32 4.71
N ALA A 20 32.32 5.09 5.79
CA ALA A 20 32.94 4.64 7.02
C ALA A 20 32.05 3.65 7.77
N TRP A 21 32.64 2.55 8.21
CA TRP A 21 32.07 1.58 9.11
C TRP A 21 32.84 1.62 10.43
N ARG A 22 32.12 1.69 11.54
CA ARG A 22 32.69 1.91 12.86
C ARG A 22 32.23 0.82 13.80
N ASP A 23 33.21 0.13 14.37
CA ASP A 23 33.02 -0.88 15.40
C ASP A 23 32.02 -1.98 14.98
N GLU A 24 32.11 -2.40 13.72
CA GLU A 24 31.24 -3.43 13.13
C GLU A 24 31.70 -4.82 13.52
N LEU A 25 30.75 -5.69 13.87
CA LEU A 25 31.04 -7.09 14.14
C LEU A 25 30.97 -7.90 12.85
N VAL A 26 32.08 -8.54 12.48
CA VAL A 26 32.17 -9.41 11.29
C VAL A 26 32.74 -10.77 11.65
N PHE A 27 32.49 -11.75 10.78
CA PHE A 27 33.04 -13.09 10.90
C PHE A 27 33.58 -13.65 9.59
N PHE A 28 34.54 -14.55 9.73
CA PHE A 28 35.11 -15.33 8.63
C PHE A 28 35.04 -16.81 8.97
N ASN A 29 34.53 -17.62 8.04
CA ASN A 29 34.63 -19.07 8.15
C ASN A 29 36.02 -19.49 7.68
N ALA A 30 36.76 -20.20 8.53
CA ALA A 30 38.15 -20.54 8.27
C ALA A 30 38.40 -22.03 8.44
N HIS A 31 39.28 -22.58 7.59
CA HIS A 31 39.68 -23.97 7.60
C HIS A 31 41.20 -24.07 7.55
N TRP A 32 41.78 -24.91 8.40
CA TRP A 32 43.23 -25.02 8.56
C TRP A 32 43.69 -26.47 8.47
N LYS A 33 44.91 -26.66 7.98
CA LYS A 33 45.58 -27.96 8.01
C LYS A 33 46.07 -28.28 9.43
N PRO A 34 46.24 -29.57 9.78
CA PRO A 34 46.81 -29.96 11.08
C PRO A 34 48.12 -29.23 11.40
N GLY A 35 48.30 -28.85 12.66
CA GLY A 35 49.49 -28.19 13.19
C GLY A 35 49.58 -26.67 12.95
N LEU A 36 48.72 -26.07 12.12
CA LEU A 36 48.88 -24.69 11.67
C LEU A 36 48.43 -23.63 12.70
N VAL A 37 47.25 -23.83 13.30
CA VAL A 37 46.68 -22.90 14.27
C VAL A 37 46.49 -23.62 15.60
N ARG A 38 47.23 -23.16 16.62
CA ARG A 38 47.17 -23.68 17.99
C ARG A 38 46.98 -22.51 18.96
N GLY A 39 46.22 -22.73 20.02
CA GLY A 39 45.98 -21.73 21.05
C GLY A 39 44.54 -21.76 21.57
N ARG A 40 44.33 -21.06 22.69
CA ARG A 40 42.99 -20.87 23.29
C ARG A 40 42.49 -19.44 23.19
N ARG A 41 43.35 -18.51 22.79
CA ARG A 41 43.06 -17.08 22.69
C ARG A 41 43.70 -16.53 21.43
N PHE A 42 42.97 -15.63 20.79
CA PHE A 42 43.31 -15.15 19.48
C PHE A 42 43.01 -13.65 19.39
N SER A 43 43.82 -12.97 18.57
CA SER A 43 43.56 -11.61 18.12
C SER A 43 43.54 -11.59 16.60
N VAL A 44 42.82 -10.62 16.05
CA VAL A 44 42.94 -10.26 14.64
C VAL A 44 43.82 -9.03 14.54
N ARG A 45 44.89 -9.12 13.76
CA ARG A 45 45.82 -8.03 13.47
C ARG A 45 45.59 -7.50 12.06
N SER A 46 45.46 -6.19 11.95
CA SER A 46 45.57 -5.46 10.69
C SER A 46 46.87 -4.66 10.66
N ARG A 47 47.12 -3.91 9.58
CA ARG A 47 48.24 -2.95 9.53
C ARG A 47 48.07 -1.77 10.50
N PHE A 48 46.86 -1.53 11.02
CA PHE A 48 46.53 -0.35 11.82
C PHE A 48 46.26 -0.66 13.29
N TRP A 49 45.82 -1.87 13.60
CA TRP A 49 45.35 -2.23 14.92
C TRP A 49 45.45 -3.73 15.17
N THR A 50 45.45 -4.11 16.44
CA THR A 50 45.25 -5.48 16.91
C THR A 50 44.02 -5.48 17.81
N LYS A 51 42.99 -6.26 17.46
CA LYS A 51 41.74 -6.35 18.22
C LYS A 51 41.50 -7.80 18.68
N PRO A 52 40.77 -8.01 19.78
CA PRO A 52 40.41 -9.36 20.23
C PRO A 52 39.62 -10.11 19.15
N ALA A 53 39.87 -11.42 19.04
CA ALA A 53 39.08 -12.33 18.23
C ALA A 53 38.29 -13.29 19.13
N GLN A 54 37.13 -13.71 18.66
CA GLN A 54 36.35 -14.78 19.29
C GLN A 54 36.09 -15.87 18.27
N LEU A 55 36.33 -17.12 18.64
CA LEU A 55 36.11 -18.26 17.76
C LEU A 55 34.85 -19.00 18.24
N THR A 56 33.93 -19.27 17.32
CA THR A 56 32.76 -20.13 17.55
C THR A 56 32.79 -21.31 16.59
N ASP A 57 31.95 -22.32 16.81
CA ASP A 57 31.83 -23.50 15.94
C ASP A 57 33.20 -24.20 15.72
N VAL A 58 34.00 -24.28 16.79
CA VAL A 58 35.37 -24.78 16.73
C VAL A 58 35.39 -26.28 16.56
N VAL A 59 36.04 -26.74 15.50
CA VAL A 59 36.37 -28.15 15.24
C VAL A 59 37.88 -28.28 15.31
N SER A 60 38.38 -29.29 16.02
CA SER A 60 39.81 -29.56 16.17
C SER A 60 40.23 -30.82 15.43
N HIS A 61 41.46 -30.82 14.92
CA HIS A 61 42.16 -32.01 14.45
C HIS A 61 42.52 -32.93 15.62
N ARG A 62 42.93 -34.17 15.30
CA ARG A 62 43.40 -35.14 16.30
C ARG A 62 44.64 -34.65 17.07
N ASP A 63 45.47 -33.82 16.47
CA ASP A 63 46.67 -33.25 17.12
C ASP A 63 46.36 -32.04 18.02
N GLY A 64 45.08 -31.69 18.21
CA GLY A 64 44.62 -30.57 19.02
C GLY A 64 44.73 -29.20 18.35
N SER A 65 45.24 -29.11 17.11
CA SER A 65 45.17 -27.88 16.31
C SER A 65 43.75 -27.63 15.78
N LEU A 66 43.44 -26.38 15.42
CA LEU A 66 42.12 -26.04 14.88
C LEU A 66 41.98 -26.58 13.45
N ALA A 67 40.87 -27.27 13.18
CA ALA A 67 40.48 -27.72 11.84
C ALA A 67 39.60 -26.70 11.13
N SER A 68 38.59 -26.19 11.84
CA SER A 68 37.75 -25.09 11.36
C SER A 68 37.17 -24.30 12.51
N ALA A 69 36.90 -23.03 12.27
CA ALA A 69 36.15 -22.18 13.20
C ALA A 69 35.51 -21.01 12.44
N ARG A 70 34.52 -20.40 13.07
CA ARG A 70 34.06 -19.06 12.71
C ARG A 70 34.82 -18.04 13.54
N VAL A 71 35.62 -17.21 12.88
CA VAL A 71 36.47 -16.19 13.50
C VAL A 71 35.75 -14.86 13.50
N TRP A 72 35.36 -14.38 14.68
CA TRP A 72 34.70 -13.09 14.90
C TRP A 72 35.71 -12.02 15.30
N CYS A 73 35.54 -10.79 14.79
CA CYS A 73 36.28 -9.61 15.23
C CYS A 73 35.47 -8.34 15.03
N ARG A 74 35.82 -7.26 15.74
CA ARG A 74 35.32 -5.92 15.44
C ARG A 74 36.24 -5.20 14.48
N VAL A 75 35.68 -4.49 13.51
CA VAL A 75 36.44 -3.79 12.46
C VAL A 75 36.00 -2.33 12.36
N ASP A 76 36.98 -1.47 12.13
CA ASP A 76 36.75 -0.13 11.59
C ASP A 76 37.25 -0.12 10.16
N LEU A 77 36.44 0.41 9.25
CA LEU A 77 36.73 0.38 7.83
C LEU A 77 36.41 1.75 7.23
N GLU A 78 37.42 2.46 6.75
CA GLU A 78 37.25 3.73 6.05
C GLU A 78 36.68 3.54 4.64
N PRO A 79 36.04 4.57 4.04
CA PRO A 79 35.61 4.51 2.64
C PRO A 79 36.70 3.99 1.71
N GLU A 80 36.35 3.06 0.83
CA GLU A 80 37.25 2.44 -0.15
C GLU A 80 38.46 1.66 0.43
N GLN A 81 38.53 1.50 1.75
CA GLN A 81 39.63 0.80 2.40
C GLN A 81 39.59 -0.71 2.15
N GLU A 82 40.77 -1.30 1.99
CA GLU A 82 40.97 -2.75 2.07
C GLU A 82 41.86 -3.09 3.26
N LEU A 83 41.47 -4.09 4.03
CA LEU A 83 42.21 -4.64 5.16
C LEU A 83 42.58 -6.10 4.90
N VAL A 84 43.83 -6.44 5.24
CA VAL A 84 44.26 -7.82 5.43
C VAL A 84 44.29 -8.08 6.93
N LEU A 85 43.44 -8.98 7.38
CA LEU A 85 43.20 -9.33 8.77
C LEU A 85 43.85 -10.68 9.06
N ARG A 86 44.85 -10.72 9.93
CA ARG A 86 45.59 -11.94 10.27
C ARG A 86 45.16 -12.46 11.64
N LEU A 87 44.78 -13.73 11.70
CA LEU A 87 44.53 -14.41 12.96
C LEU A 87 45.86 -14.78 13.62
N GLU A 88 46.08 -14.32 14.84
CA GLU A 88 47.28 -14.58 15.63
C GLU A 88 46.89 -15.16 16.99
N SER A 89 47.68 -16.09 17.52
CA SER A 89 47.54 -16.51 18.92
C SER A 89 48.19 -15.46 19.82
N CYS A 90 47.53 -15.08 20.91
CA CYS A 90 48.00 -14.04 21.83
C CYS A 90 48.15 -14.55 23.27
N ALA A 91 48.99 -13.87 24.06
CA ALA A 91 49.19 -14.19 25.46
C ALA A 91 47.96 -13.81 26.30
N ALA A 92 47.77 -14.48 27.44
CA ALA A 92 46.57 -14.32 28.27
C ALA A 92 46.36 -12.90 28.86
N ARG A 93 47.36 -12.03 28.85
CA ARG A 93 47.23 -10.65 29.36
C ARG A 93 46.72 -9.66 28.30
N ASP A 94 46.79 -10.00 27.02
CA ASP A 94 46.47 -9.09 25.92
C ASP A 94 44.98 -9.15 25.50
N SER A 95 44.24 -10.15 25.97
CA SER A 95 42.81 -10.30 25.73
C SER A 95 41.99 -9.64 26.86
N TYR A 96 41.97 -8.31 26.94
CA TYR A 96 41.07 -7.62 27.87
C TYR A 96 39.62 -7.87 27.43
N SER A 97 38.83 -8.52 28.30
CA SER A 97 37.40 -8.73 28.08
C SER A 97 36.65 -7.82 29.05
N GLU A 98 35.97 -6.80 28.53
CA GLU A 98 35.02 -6.02 29.32
C GLU A 98 33.76 -6.83 29.71
N LEU A 99 33.58 -8.00 29.07
CA LEU A 99 32.52 -8.94 29.34
C LEU A 99 32.84 -9.81 30.55
N PHE A 100 31.85 -9.99 31.42
CA PHE A 100 31.94 -10.90 32.56
C PHE A 100 30.77 -11.89 32.57
N TRP A 101 31.04 -13.07 33.11
CA TRP A 101 30.04 -14.09 33.49
C TRP A 101 30.50 -14.68 34.81
N SER A 102 29.75 -14.42 35.88
CA SER A 102 30.07 -14.86 37.24
C SER A 102 28.85 -15.45 37.92
N ARG A 103 29.07 -16.29 38.93
CA ARG A 103 27.99 -16.86 39.73
C ARG A 103 27.63 -15.88 40.85
N ALA A 104 26.37 -15.47 40.92
CA ALA A 104 25.85 -14.53 41.92
C ALA A 104 24.98 -15.27 42.95
N GLY A 105 25.61 -16.12 43.76
CA GLY A 105 24.95 -16.89 44.82
C GLY A 105 24.35 -18.24 44.37
N ARG A 106 23.48 -18.80 45.21
CA ARG A 106 22.81 -20.09 44.96
C ARG A 106 21.64 -19.90 44.01
N GLY A 107 21.90 -20.04 42.71
CA GLY A 107 20.84 -20.12 41.69
C GLY A 107 20.86 -19.04 40.62
N TRP A 108 21.84 -18.13 40.63
CA TRP A 108 21.95 -17.04 39.66
C TRP A 108 23.35 -16.94 39.06
N TYR A 109 23.38 -16.50 37.80
CA TYR A 109 24.54 -15.96 37.13
C TYR A 109 24.33 -14.45 36.94
N GLU A 110 25.41 -13.71 36.88
CA GLU A 110 25.42 -12.34 36.39
C GLU A 110 26.33 -12.27 35.16
N ALA A 111 25.82 -11.62 34.12
CA ALA A 111 26.55 -11.36 32.89
C ALA A 111 26.43 -9.90 32.50
N GLY A 112 27.45 -9.32 31.88
CA GLY A 112 27.41 -7.92 31.48
C GLY A 112 28.67 -7.47 30.79
N ASN A 113 28.70 -6.21 30.39
CA ASN A 113 29.84 -5.53 29.77
C ASN A 113 30.17 -4.26 30.57
N ARG A 114 30.71 -3.18 29.94
CA ARG A 114 30.92 -1.88 30.63
C ARG A 114 29.69 -0.97 30.74
N ILE A 115 28.57 -1.29 30.07
CA ILE A 115 27.38 -0.44 30.00
C ILE A 115 26.18 -1.05 30.73
N LEU A 116 25.96 -2.36 30.62
CA LEU A 116 24.83 -3.05 31.26
C LEU A 116 25.27 -4.31 32.02
N LYS A 117 24.41 -4.74 32.93
CA LYS A 117 24.49 -6.06 33.58
C LYS A 117 23.10 -6.70 33.64
N ALA A 118 23.07 -8.02 33.50
CA ALA A 118 21.89 -8.86 33.55
C ALA A 118 22.06 -9.95 34.60
N ARG A 119 20.98 -10.25 35.32
CA ARG A 119 20.87 -11.42 36.19
C ARG A 119 20.15 -12.53 35.45
N ILE A 120 20.73 -13.72 35.48
CA ILE A 120 20.31 -14.89 34.69
C ILE A 120 20.08 -16.05 35.65
N PRO A 121 18.94 -16.77 35.60
CA PRO A 121 18.71 -17.91 36.47
C PRO A 121 19.62 -19.07 36.09
N ALA A 122 20.15 -19.79 37.08
CA ALA A 122 20.82 -21.07 36.80
C ALA A 122 19.80 -22.18 36.53
N ARG A 123 18.73 -22.19 37.33
CA ARG A 123 17.56 -23.08 37.22
C ARG A 123 16.39 -22.47 37.99
N GLY A 124 15.17 -22.85 37.64
CA GLY A 124 13.96 -22.47 38.36
C GLY A 124 12.85 -23.50 38.16
N ALA A 125 11.95 -23.62 39.12
CA ALA A 125 10.77 -24.46 39.01
C ALA A 125 9.62 -23.84 39.81
N SER A 126 8.41 -23.91 39.27
CA SER A 126 7.22 -23.35 39.89
C SER A 126 6.00 -24.20 39.56
N ARG A 127 5.19 -24.47 40.59
CA ARG A 127 3.91 -25.18 40.43
C ARG A 127 2.80 -24.26 39.92
N SER A 128 2.89 -22.96 40.19
CA SER A 128 1.91 -21.94 39.77
C SER A 128 2.13 -21.44 38.34
N GLY A 129 3.26 -21.78 37.71
CA GLY A 129 3.57 -21.41 36.34
C GLY A 129 4.30 -20.08 36.18
N ASP A 130 4.94 -19.57 37.24
CA ASP A 130 5.82 -18.40 37.18
C ASP A 130 7.24 -18.78 37.59
N VAL A 131 8.17 -18.73 36.63
CA VAL A 131 9.61 -19.02 36.85
C VAL A 131 10.45 -17.81 36.44
N PRO A 132 11.70 -17.68 36.93
CA PRO A 132 12.59 -16.62 36.44
C PRO A 132 12.75 -16.67 34.91
N GLY A 133 12.72 -15.49 34.27
CA GLY A 133 12.84 -15.38 32.81
C GLY A 133 14.27 -15.53 32.29
N PRO A 134 14.47 -15.56 30.96
CA PRO A 134 15.80 -15.63 30.31
C PRO A 134 16.75 -14.49 30.75
N VAL A 135 16.18 -13.33 31.06
CA VAL A 135 16.80 -12.22 31.78
C VAL A 135 15.93 -11.94 33.00
N ALA A 136 16.36 -12.33 34.18
CA ALA A 136 15.59 -12.20 35.41
C ALA A 136 15.66 -10.80 36.03
N ALA A 137 16.71 -10.05 35.73
CA ALA A 137 16.77 -8.62 35.97
C ALA A 137 17.80 -7.96 35.06
N VAL A 138 17.61 -6.69 34.70
CA VAL A 138 18.62 -5.91 33.94
C VAL A 138 18.85 -4.54 34.57
N ALA A 139 20.08 -4.05 34.50
CA ALA A 139 20.52 -2.76 35.05
C ALA A 139 21.49 -2.07 34.08
N VAL A 140 21.50 -0.74 34.09
CA VAL A 140 22.67 0.03 33.64
C VAL A 140 23.81 -0.23 34.61
N LYS A 141 25.02 -0.51 34.12
CA LYS A 141 26.17 -0.85 34.96
C LYS A 141 26.46 0.26 35.96
N GLY A 142 26.69 -0.15 37.22
CA GLY A 142 26.86 0.75 38.36
C GLY A 142 25.56 1.26 38.97
N GLY A 143 24.40 1.04 38.34
CA GLY A 143 23.08 1.37 38.86
C GLY A 143 22.33 0.18 39.47
N PRO A 144 21.14 0.44 40.05
CA PRO A 144 20.21 -0.60 40.48
C PRO A 144 19.62 -1.36 39.29
N PHE A 145 19.06 -2.54 39.53
CA PHE A 145 18.25 -3.23 38.54
C PHE A 145 16.97 -2.43 38.28
N ILE A 146 16.66 -2.18 37.02
CA ILE A 146 15.55 -1.32 36.57
C ILE A 146 14.37 -2.13 36.04
N LEU A 147 14.60 -3.39 35.65
CA LEU A 147 13.55 -4.35 35.31
C LEU A 147 13.76 -5.69 36.05
N ARG A 148 12.65 -6.40 36.28
CA ARG A 148 12.60 -7.78 36.76
C ARG A 148 11.85 -8.64 35.73
N GLY A 149 12.41 -9.78 35.37
CA GLY A 149 11.89 -10.64 34.32
C GLY A 149 11.42 -12.00 34.82
N SER A 150 10.24 -12.42 34.37
CA SER A 150 9.67 -13.74 34.67
C SER A 150 9.07 -14.38 33.41
N ALA A 151 9.12 -15.71 33.32
CA ALA A 151 8.41 -16.48 32.32
C ALA A 151 7.15 -17.07 32.96
N ARG A 152 6.00 -16.68 32.44
CA ARG A 152 4.68 -17.01 32.98
C ARG A 152 3.95 -17.91 32.01
N GLY A 153 3.23 -18.92 32.48
CA GLY A 153 2.38 -19.75 31.64
C GLY A 153 1.46 -20.64 32.46
N ARG A 154 0.60 -21.40 31.79
CA ARG A 154 -0.36 -22.28 32.48
C ARG A 154 0.31 -23.53 33.07
N GLY A 155 0.09 -23.76 34.35
CA GLY A 155 0.52 -24.97 35.07
C GLY A 155 2.02 -25.03 35.37
N PRO A 156 2.53 -26.18 35.84
CA PRO A 156 3.91 -26.29 36.30
C PRO A 156 4.93 -26.00 35.20
N LEU A 157 5.83 -25.06 35.48
CA LEU A 157 6.94 -24.68 34.61
C LEU A 157 8.27 -24.86 35.32
N SER A 158 9.31 -25.14 34.55
CA SER A 158 10.69 -25.11 35.01
C SER A 158 11.59 -24.49 33.94
N CYS A 159 12.72 -23.96 34.37
CA CYS A 159 13.69 -23.37 33.47
C CYS A 159 15.12 -23.85 33.76
N LYS A 160 15.92 -23.89 32.70
CA LYS A 160 17.35 -24.23 32.75
C LYS A 160 18.12 -23.28 31.82
N VAL A 161 19.26 -22.79 32.28
CA VAL A 161 20.17 -21.99 31.44
C VAL A 161 21.44 -22.77 31.14
N ILE A 162 21.88 -22.66 29.89
CA ILE A 162 23.12 -23.24 29.37
C ILE A 162 23.98 -22.11 28.81
N LEU A 163 25.17 -21.90 29.36
CA LEU A 163 26.16 -21.02 28.75
C LEU A 163 26.67 -21.70 27.46
N ARG A 164 26.49 -21.04 26.31
CA ARG A 164 26.89 -21.55 24.99
C ARG A 164 28.27 -21.05 24.60
N GLU A 165 28.45 -19.74 24.67
CA GLU A 165 29.66 -19.06 24.24
C GLU A 165 30.09 -18.05 25.28
N LYS A 166 31.40 -17.97 25.53
CA LYS A 166 32.01 -16.95 26.37
C LYS A 166 33.34 -16.54 25.78
N GLY A 167 33.38 -15.35 25.19
CA GLY A 167 34.62 -14.77 24.70
C GLY A 167 34.68 -13.26 24.89
N PRO A 168 35.72 -12.63 24.32
CA PRO A 168 35.98 -11.20 24.51
C PRO A 168 35.04 -10.28 23.71
N LEU A 169 34.29 -10.81 22.73
CA LEU A 169 33.40 -10.01 21.87
C LEU A 169 31.93 -10.15 22.26
N PHE A 170 31.52 -11.34 22.69
CA PHE A 170 30.16 -11.60 23.16
C PHE A 170 30.07 -12.82 24.09
N ILE A 171 28.99 -12.84 24.87
CA ILE A 171 28.56 -13.98 25.67
C ILE A 171 27.19 -14.42 25.16
N VAL A 172 27.01 -15.73 24.95
CA VAL A 172 25.74 -16.34 24.53
C VAL A 172 25.29 -17.36 25.56
N TRP A 173 24.03 -17.29 25.97
CA TRP A 173 23.39 -18.35 26.76
C TRP A 173 22.03 -18.72 26.18
N THR A 174 21.65 -19.97 26.39
CA THR A 174 20.33 -20.49 26.02
C THR A 174 19.51 -20.72 27.28
N TYR A 175 18.32 -20.15 27.33
CA TYR A 175 17.29 -20.43 28.31
C TYR A 175 16.29 -21.43 27.74
N LEU A 176 16.05 -22.52 28.46
CA LEU A 176 15.08 -23.55 28.12
C LEU A 176 13.90 -23.45 29.07
N LEU A 177 12.70 -23.23 28.54
CA LEU A 177 11.45 -23.29 29.27
C LEU A 177 10.83 -24.69 29.10
N VAL A 178 10.58 -25.37 30.21
CA VAL A 178 10.16 -26.78 30.23
C VAL A 178 8.82 -26.93 30.94
N ARG A 179 7.87 -27.60 30.28
CA ARG A 179 6.58 -28.02 30.83
C ARG A 179 6.46 -29.53 30.75
N ARG A 180 6.23 -30.20 31.89
CA ARG A 180 6.09 -31.67 31.97
C ARG A 180 7.22 -32.44 31.26
N GLY A 181 8.47 -31.97 31.42
CA GLY A 181 9.65 -32.58 30.82
C GLY A 181 9.92 -32.20 29.35
N LEU A 182 8.99 -31.52 28.68
CA LEU A 182 9.15 -31.06 27.31
C LEU A 182 9.64 -29.60 27.26
N VAL A 183 10.67 -29.32 26.45
CA VAL A 183 11.09 -27.94 26.14
C VAL A 183 10.02 -27.31 25.26
N ILE A 184 9.28 -26.34 25.81
CA ILE A 184 8.20 -25.65 25.10
C ILE A 184 8.68 -24.33 24.47
N ALA A 185 9.76 -23.75 24.98
CA ALA A 185 10.40 -22.58 24.40
C ALA A 185 11.91 -22.59 24.66
N GLU A 186 12.65 -22.06 23.70
CA GLU A 186 14.08 -21.82 23.76
C GLU A 186 14.33 -20.33 23.48
N VAL A 187 15.15 -19.69 24.32
CA VAL A 187 15.54 -18.28 24.15
C VAL A 187 17.06 -18.19 24.21
N GLU A 188 17.69 -17.91 23.07
CA GLU A 188 19.11 -17.57 22.99
C GLU A 188 19.28 -16.07 23.26
N SER A 189 20.16 -15.74 24.19
CA SER A 189 20.45 -14.36 24.57
C SER A 189 21.92 -14.04 24.35
N THR A 190 22.22 -12.88 23.77
CA THR A 190 23.59 -12.42 23.50
C THR A 190 23.85 -11.05 24.13
N ILE A 191 24.92 -10.92 24.91
CA ILE A 191 25.49 -9.63 25.32
C ILE A 191 26.77 -9.40 24.53
N TYR A 192 26.83 -8.28 23.81
CA TYR A 192 28.02 -7.85 23.07
C TYR A 192 28.89 -6.93 23.92
N ALA A 193 30.21 -7.00 23.74
CA ALA A 193 31.14 -6.01 24.28
C ALA A 193 30.78 -4.60 23.75
N GLY A 194 30.79 -3.58 24.60
CA GLY A 194 30.57 -2.19 24.19
C GLY A 194 29.14 -1.78 23.79
N GLU A 195 28.17 -2.70 23.80
CA GLU A 195 26.78 -2.41 23.45
C GLU A 195 25.88 -2.26 24.68
N ASP A 196 24.73 -1.61 24.54
CA ASP A 196 23.77 -1.34 25.62
C ASP A 196 22.46 -2.11 25.48
N PHE A 197 22.52 -3.25 24.78
CA PHE A 197 21.39 -4.13 24.59
C PHE A 197 21.75 -5.61 24.76
N ILE A 198 20.72 -6.42 25.01
CA ILE A 198 20.75 -7.88 25.00
C ILE A 198 19.95 -8.32 23.79
N ARG A 199 20.61 -9.02 22.85
CA ARG A 199 19.91 -9.65 21.72
C ARG A 199 19.19 -10.90 22.21
N MET A 200 17.97 -11.11 21.75
CA MET A 200 17.08 -12.18 22.14
C MET A 200 16.57 -12.87 20.88
N ARG A 201 16.87 -14.16 20.72
CA ARG A 201 16.31 -15.00 19.67
C ARG A 201 15.52 -16.12 20.33
N ASP A 202 14.22 -16.11 20.16
CA ASP A 202 13.36 -17.14 20.74
C ASP A 202 12.67 -18.00 19.69
N SER A 203 12.41 -19.25 20.08
CA SER A 203 11.66 -20.25 19.32
C SER A 203 10.76 -21.01 20.29
N SER A 204 9.46 -21.11 20.01
CA SER A 204 8.49 -21.78 20.89
C SER A 204 7.55 -22.69 20.11
N LEU A 205 7.04 -23.72 20.80
CA LEU A 205 6.00 -24.62 20.28
C LEU A 205 4.64 -23.91 20.30
N ASP A 206 3.75 -24.25 19.36
CA ASP A 206 2.43 -23.62 19.22
C ASP A 206 1.59 -23.64 20.50
N PHE A 207 1.73 -24.69 21.32
CA PHE A 207 0.98 -24.88 22.57
C PHE A 207 1.73 -24.40 23.81
N ALA A 208 2.86 -23.70 23.66
CA ALA A 208 3.65 -23.24 24.79
C ALA A 208 2.83 -22.36 25.75
N ASP A 209 1.91 -21.53 25.24
CA ASP A 209 1.01 -20.66 26.02
C ASP A 209 1.71 -20.06 27.25
N ALA A 210 2.84 -19.40 26.97
CA ALA A 210 3.68 -18.76 27.95
C ALA A 210 4.08 -17.38 27.44
N ASP A 211 4.48 -16.49 28.34
CA ASP A 211 4.96 -15.14 28.03
C ASP A 211 6.22 -14.87 28.83
N PHE A 212 7.20 -14.20 28.21
CA PHE A 212 8.31 -13.58 28.94
C PHE A 212 7.93 -12.13 29.26
N VAL A 213 7.80 -11.82 30.54
CA VAL A 213 7.35 -10.52 31.03
C VAL A 213 8.47 -9.85 31.81
N LEU A 214 8.77 -8.59 31.50
CA LEU A 214 9.64 -7.71 32.27
C LEU A 214 8.80 -6.60 32.88
N THR A 215 8.91 -6.38 34.19
CA THR A 215 8.25 -5.28 34.89
C THR A 215 9.28 -4.34 35.50
N SER A 216 8.95 -3.07 35.66
CA SER A 216 9.76 -2.10 36.40
C SER A 216 10.14 -2.63 37.78
N ALA A 217 11.41 -2.48 38.13
CA ALA A 217 11.87 -2.65 39.50
C ALA A 217 11.59 -1.39 40.31
N ASP A 218 11.62 -1.53 41.64
CA ASP A 218 11.43 -0.42 42.58
C ASP A 218 12.33 0.77 42.22
N GLY A 219 11.73 1.93 41.94
CA GLY A 219 12.44 3.17 41.60
C GLY A 219 12.54 3.53 40.12
N PHE A 220 12.16 2.65 39.18
CA PHE A 220 12.05 3.01 37.76
C PHE A 220 10.59 3.19 37.31
N LEU A 221 10.13 4.44 37.28
CA LEU A 221 8.78 4.82 36.86
C LEU A 221 8.88 5.79 35.67
N PRO A 222 8.90 5.29 34.42
CA PRO A 222 8.96 6.16 33.25
C PRO A 222 7.63 6.92 33.06
N ASP A 223 7.72 8.16 32.59
CA ASP A 223 6.59 9.05 32.30
C ASP A 223 6.54 9.48 30.81
N ARG A 224 7.53 9.02 30.02
CA ARG A 224 7.65 9.26 28.59
C ARG A 224 7.84 7.95 27.84
N VAL A 225 7.22 7.90 26.66
CA VAL A 225 7.49 6.87 25.65
C VAL A 225 8.05 7.56 24.41
N LEU A 226 9.17 7.03 23.93
CA LEU A 226 9.80 7.38 22.66
C LEU A 226 9.51 6.26 21.66
N THR A 227 8.90 6.60 20.53
CA THR A 227 8.74 5.65 19.43
C THR A 227 9.30 6.23 18.14
N LEU A 228 9.67 5.33 17.24
CA LEU A 228 9.90 5.65 15.84
C LEU A 228 9.06 4.71 14.99
N GLY A 229 8.01 5.27 14.40
CA GLY A 229 6.95 4.56 13.68
C GLY A 229 5.64 5.36 13.76
N GLY A 230 4.73 5.19 12.79
CA GLY A 230 3.43 5.88 12.79
C GLY A 230 3.04 6.70 11.56
N GLY A 231 3.53 6.37 10.37
CA GLY A 231 3.00 6.89 9.10
C GLY A 231 4.02 7.66 8.29
N GLU A 232 3.55 8.39 7.28
CA GLU A 232 4.33 9.32 6.42
C GLU A 232 5.06 10.44 7.19
N ARG A 233 5.01 10.43 8.53
CA ARG A 233 5.64 11.41 9.42
C ARG A 233 6.86 10.79 10.09
N TRP A 234 8.00 11.07 9.49
CA TRP A 234 9.38 10.70 9.83
C TRP A 234 9.92 11.35 11.11
N ARG A 235 9.14 11.40 12.19
CA ARG A 235 9.56 12.11 13.42
C ARG A 235 9.57 11.17 14.61
N GLN A 236 10.54 11.39 15.49
CA GLN A 236 10.48 10.85 16.84
C GLN A 236 9.20 11.36 17.48
N ASN A 237 8.32 10.44 17.86
CA ASN A 237 7.12 10.79 18.57
C ASN A 237 7.39 10.56 20.05
N THR A 238 7.56 11.66 20.78
CA THR A 238 7.62 11.63 22.24
C THR A 238 6.21 11.85 22.77
N ALA A 239 5.64 10.81 23.36
CA ALA A 239 4.32 10.89 23.98
C ALA A 239 4.43 11.05 25.50
N VAL A 240 3.65 11.98 26.07
CA VAL A 240 3.51 12.14 27.53
C VAL A 240 2.46 11.14 28.02
N VAL A 241 2.83 10.29 28.98
CA VAL A 241 1.90 9.35 29.62
C VAL A 241 0.81 10.14 30.35
N GLY A 242 -0.46 9.81 30.10
CA GLY A 242 -1.62 10.44 30.75
C GLY A 242 -2.14 11.74 30.12
N ARG A 243 -1.38 12.43 29.25
CA ARG A 243 -1.84 13.65 28.54
C ARG A 243 -2.17 13.41 27.07
N HIS A 244 -1.42 12.54 26.40
CA HIS A 244 -1.62 12.14 25.00
C HIS A 244 -1.82 10.62 24.83
N LEU A 245 -1.50 9.85 25.86
CA LEU A 245 -1.72 8.41 25.94
C LEU A 245 -2.61 8.13 27.15
N SER A 246 -3.91 7.98 26.92
CA SER A 246 -4.80 7.32 27.88
C SER A 246 -4.53 5.81 27.82
N ALA A 247 -3.53 5.34 28.57
CA ALA A 247 -3.21 3.91 28.75
C ALA A 247 -3.22 3.04 27.46
N LYS A 248 -2.56 3.48 26.39
CA LYS A 248 -2.42 2.67 25.16
C LYS A 248 -1.04 2.00 25.12
N ALA A 249 -1.07 0.68 25.02
CA ALA A 249 0.10 -0.16 24.83
C ALA A 249 0.77 0.12 23.48
N VAL A 250 2.10 0.14 23.46
CA VAL A 250 2.91 0.29 22.24
C VAL A 250 3.36 -1.09 21.78
N HIS A 251 3.01 -1.43 20.53
CA HIS A 251 3.44 -2.67 19.91
C HIS A 251 4.74 -2.46 19.13
N VAL A 252 5.66 -3.42 19.26
CA VAL A 252 6.80 -3.60 18.35
C VAL A 252 6.63 -4.95 17.67
N ASP A 253 6.45 -4.94 16.36
CA ASP A 253 6.25 -6.12 15.54
C ASP A 253 6.88 -5.97 14.16
N PHE A 254 7.13 -7.11 13.51
CA PHE A 254 7.58 -7.08 12.13
C PHE A 254 6.45 -6.64 11.21
N HIS A 255 6.77 -5.67 10.35
CA HIS A 255 5.91 -4.97 9.41
C HIS A 255 4.89 -5.87 8.72
N SER A 256 3.67 -5.99 9.28
CA SER A 256 2.52 -6.31 8.45
C SER A 256 2.35 -5.12 7.52
N GLY A 257 2.58 -5.26 6.22
CA GLY A 257 2.71 -4.14 5.29
C GLY A 257 1.50 -3.16 5.20
N HIS A 258 0.40 -3.39 5.91
CA HIS A 258 -0.68 -2.44 6.15
C HIS A 258 -0.37 -1.42 7.23
N GLN A 259 0.69 -1.59 8.00
CA GLN A 259 1.06 -0.69 9.07
C GLN A 259 2.28 0.14 8.69
N GLN A 260 2.00 1.16 7.90
CA GLN A 260 2.55 2.50 8.14
C GLN A 260 2.51 2.87 9.65
N MET A 261 1.75 2.16 10.50
CA MET A 261 1.56 2.38 11.94
C MET A 261 2.36 1.48 12.91
N SER A 262 3.19 0.53 12.45
CA SER A 262 3.97 -0.33 13.37
C SER A 262 5.29 0.35 13.78
N ASN A 263 5.74 0.11 15.01
CA ASN A 263 7.01 0.63 15.50
C ASN A 263 8.08 -0.46 15.36
N SER A 264 9.18 -0.16 14.69
CA SER A 264 10.34 -1.06 14.63
C SER A 264 11.14 -1.06 15.94
N TRP A 265 10.96 -0.02 16.76
CA TRP A 265 11.45 0.04 18.12
C TRP A 265 10.66 1.03 18.97
N CYS A 266 10.69 0.84 20.28
CA CYS A 266 10.16 1.79 21.25
C CYS A 266 11.04 1.85 22.50
N GLY A 267 10.92 2.94 23.25
CA GLY A 267 11.66 3.21 24.46
C GLY A 267 10.82 3.93 25.50
N ALA A 268 11.15 3.74 26.77
CA ALA A 268 10.53 4.39 27.90
C ALA A 268 11.61 4.98 28.81
N TYR A 269 11.36 6.19 29.29
CA TYR A 269 12.26 6.90 30.19
C TYR A 269 11.49 7.86 31.09
N ARG A 270 12.17 8.36 32.13
CA ARG A 270 11.66 9.43 32.98
C ARG A 270 12.26 10.75 32.53
N GLN A 271 11.45 11.80 32.39
CA GLN A 271 11.97 13.13 32.10
C GLN A 271 12.95 13.58 33.20
N GLY A 272 14.16 13.97 32.82
CA GLY A 272 15.25 14.28 33.76
C GLY A 272 15.87 13.06 34.47
N GLY A 273 15.34 11.85 34.25
CA GLY A 273 15.90 10.60 34.76
C GLY A 273 17.11 10.13 33.97
N ARG A 274 17.93 9.27 34.58
CA ARG A 274 19.15 8.76 33.97
C ARG A 274 18.89 7.52 33.12
N GLU A 275 17.88 6.74 33.47
CA GLU A 275 17.62 5.40 32.95
C GLU A 275 16.72 5.42 31.70
N PHE A 276 17.09 4.60 30.72
CA PHE A 276 16.33 4.34 29.51
C PHE A 276 16.17 2.83 29.31
N VAL A 277 14.96 2.39 29.00
CA VAL A 277 14.63 1.02 28.62
C VAL A 277 13.99 1.03 27.24
N GLY A 278 14.38 0.12 26.36
CA GLY A 278 13.74 0.00 25.05
C GLY A 278 13.69 -1.41 24.52
N MET A 279 12.98 -1.58 23.41
CA MET A 279 12.97 -2.81 22.62
C MET A 279 13.11 -2.49 21.14
N ILE A 280 13.82 -3.34 20.40
CA ILE A 280 14.07 -3.20 18.95
C ILE A 280 13.73 -4.53 18.27
N GLU A 281 12.98 -4.48 17.18
CA GLU A 281 12.79 -5.61 16.27
C GLU A 281 14.07 -5.86 15.46
N LEU A 282 14.53 -7.10 15.42
CA LEU A 282 15.71 -7.52 14.65
C LEU A 282 15.33 -8.70 13.75
N ASN A 283 15.89 -8.75 12.54
CA ASN A 283 15.65 -9.80 11.54
C ASN A 283 14.15 -10.14 11.42
N GLY A 284 13.30 -9.12 11.38
CA GLY A 284 11.86 -9.31 11.46
C GLY A 284 11.29 -10.21 10.37
N CYS A 285 11.97 -10.29 9.22
CA CYS A 285 11.61 -11.23 8.16
C CYS A 285 11.66 -12.69 8.58
N GLU A 286 12.39 -13.05 9.63
CA GLU A 286 12.43 -14.40 10.19
C GLU A 286 11.33 -14.64 11.21
N TRP A 287 10.57 -13.61 11.58
CA TRP A 287 9.49 -13.77 12.55
C TRP A 287 8.34 -14.55 11.92
N THR A 288 7.80 -15.46 12.72
CA THR A 288 6.65 -16.30 12.35
C THR A 288 5.52 -16.08 13.36
N ARG A 289 4.27 -16.39 12.99
CA ARG A 289 3.09 -16.19 13.85
C ARG A 289 2.90 -14.71 14.25
N LEU A 290 3.05 -13.80 13.28
CA LEU A 290 3.06 -12.33 13.49
C LEU A 290 1.82 -11.76 14.22
N SER A 291 0.70 -12.46 14.26
CA SER A 291 -0.49 -12.01 15.02
C SER A 291 -0.41 -12.31 16.52
N THR A 292 0.31 -13.35 16.92
CA THR A 292 0.38 -13.84 18.31
C THR A 292 1.75 -13.63 18.95
N ASN A 293 2.78 -13.30 18.17
CA ASN A 293 4.16 -13.22 18.61
C ASN A 293 4.72 -11.77 18.60
N ARG A 294 3.89 -10.78 18.96
CA ARG A 294 4.24 -9.34 18.97
C ARG A 294 4.82 -8.91 20.31
N LEU A 295 5.78 -8.00 20.31
CA LEU A 295 6.28 -7.39 21.54
C LEU A 295 5.34 -6.27 21.97
N LEU A 296 5.16 -6.14 23.28
CA LEU A 296 4.27 -5.16 23.88
C LEU A 296 5.01 -4.35 24.94
N MET A 297 4.88 -3.03 24.89
CA MET A 297 5.32 -2.10 25.93
C MET A 297 4.11 -1.36 26.51
N GLU A 298 3.90 -1.46 27.81
CA GLU A 298 2.87 -0.73 28.53
C GLU A 298 3.51 0.16 29.59
N VAL A 299 3.17 1.45 29.57
CA VAL A 299 3.58 2.40 30.62
C VAL A 299 2.32 2.89 31.33
N GLY A 300 2.21 2.56 32.61
CA GLY A 300 1.06 2.87 33.46
C GLY A 300 1.48 3.44 34.81
N ARG A 301 0.49 3.59 35.71
CA ARG A 301 0.73 4.07 37.09
C ARG A 301 1.65 3.14 37.88
N ASP A 302 1.59 1.85 37.60
CA ASP A 302 2.38 0.81 38.26
C ASP A 302 3.77 0.62 37.63
N GLY A 303 4.14 1.49 36.68
CA GLY A 303 5.42 1.52 35.99
C GLY A 303 5.39 0.92 34.58
N LEU A 304 6.48 0.27 34.20
CA LEU A 304 6.69 -0.28 32.85
C LEU A 304 6.46 -1.80 32.85
N MET A 305 5.72 -2.30 31.87
CA MET A 305 5.66 -3.71 31.53
C MET A 305 6.08 -3.92 30.08
N ILE A 306 6.97 -4.88 29.85
CA ILE A 306 7.29 -5.41 28.52
C ILE A 306 6.81 -6.86 28.48
N SER A 307 6.03 -7.22 27.48
CA SER A 307 5.62 -8.61 27.24
C SER A 307 6.17 -9.10 25.90
N ALA A 308 6.86 -10.23 25.94
CA ALA A 308 7.35 -10.98 24.79
C ALA A 308 6.70 -12.37 24.80
N PRO A 309 5.58 -12.57 24.07
CA PRO A 309 4.86 -13.84 24.06
C PRO A 309 5.73 -15.00 23.59
N LEU A 310 5.54 -16.19 24.15
CA LEU A 310 6.17 -17.45 23.73
C LEU A 310 5.04 -18.41 23.32
N ARG A 311 4.33 -18.06 22.24
CA ARG A 311 3.07 -18.71 21.82
C ARG A 311 3.16 -19.28 20.40
N GLY A 312 4.25 -19.98 20.13
CA GLY A 312 4.53 -20.59 18.83
C GLY A 312 5.38 -19.69 17.92
N GLY A 313 6.25 -20.33 17.15
CA GLY A 313 7.07 -19.66 16.15
C GLY A 313 8.38 -19.09 16.69
N ARG A 314 9.03 -18.27 15.87
CA ARG A 314 10.34 -17.64 16.10
C ARG A 314 10.25 -16.12 16.01
N LYS A 315 11.13 -15.43 16.75
CA LYS A 315 11.41 -14.00 16.60
C LYS A 315 12.81 -13.65 17.13
N GLU A 316 13.38 -12.57 16.60
CA GLU A 316 14.63 -11.98 17.07
C GLU A 316 14.41 -10.50 17.42
N TRP A 317 14.91 -10.06 18.56
CA TRP A 317 14.71 -8.69 19.05
C TRP A 317 15.82 -8.31 20.02
N ALA A 318 15.87 -7.04 20.41
CA ALA A 318 16.82 -6.56 21.42
C ALA A 318 16.10 -5.90 22.59
N LEU A 319 16.54 -6.21 23.80
CA LEU A 319 16.21 -5.48 25.02
C LEU A 319 17.31 -4.46 25.32
N VAL A 320 16.97 -3.18 25.29
CA VAL A 320 17.91 -2.07 25.53
C VAL A 320 17.80 -1.62 26.98
N ALA A 321 18.95 -1.48 27.64
CA ALA A 321 19.06 -0.92 28.99
C ALA A 321 20.26 0.04 29.02
N SER A 322 19.97 1.33 29.05
CA SER A 322 20.97 2.38 28.80
C SER A 322 20.66 3.67 29.56
N THR A 323 21.37 4.74 29.21
CA THR A 323 21.10 6.07 29.75
C THR A 323 20.23 6.91 28.81
N THR A 324 19.37 7.74 29.39
CA THR A 324 18.52 8.70 28.66
C THR A 324 19.33 9.55 27.69
N ARG A 325 20.49 10.07 28.14
CA ARG A 325 21.40 10.90 27.33
C ARG A 325 21.87 10.24 26.02
N ARG A 326 21.92 8.90 25.96
CA ARG A 326 22.37 8.18 24.76
C ARG A 326 21.27 8.03 23.71
N HIS A 327 20.01 7.96 24.13
CA HIS A 327 18.87 7.58 23.27
C HIS A 327 17.85 8.69 23.05
N VAL A 328 17.73 9.61 23.98
CA VAL A 328 16.88 10.80 23.86
C VAL A 328 17.76 11.94 23.38
N LYS A 329 17.42 12.49 22.23
CA LYS A 329 18.13 13.60 21.59
C LYS A 329 17.30 14.87 21.69
N ASP A 330 17.97 16.02 21.66
CA ASP A 330 17.30 17.31 21.48
C ASP A 330 16.73 17.40 20.06
N ASP A 331 15.63 18.13 19.89
CA ASP A 331 14.87 18.21 18.63
C ASP A 331 15.72 18.69 17.43
N ASP A 332 16.85 19.39 17.68
CA ASP A 332 17.77 19.90 16.65
C ASP A 332 18.88 18.91 16.23
N CYS A 333 18.95 17.72 16.84
CA CYS A 333 20.02 16.76 16.57
C CYS A 333 19.81 16.00 15.25
N ARG A 334 20.68 16.24 14.26
CA ARG A 334 20.65 15.57 12.94
C ARG A 334 21.26 14.17 12.91
N GLU A 335 21.90 13.72 13.98
CA GLU A 335 22.48 12.37 14.00
C GLU A 335 21.40 11.28 14.19
N PRO A 336 21.58 10.07 13.62
CA PRO A 336 20.65 8.96 13.81
C PRO A 336 20.46 8.58 15.28
N ASN A 337 19.22 8.26 15.68
CA ASN A 337 18.94 7.74 17.02
C ASN A 337 19.80 6.48 17.30
N ALA A 338 20.28 6.32 18.54
CA ALA A 338 21.10 5.17 18.91
C ALA A 338 20.37 3.82 18.69
N MET A 339 19.04 3.78 18.87
CA MET A 339 18.21 2.61 18.54
C MET A 339 18.27 2.27 17.04
N CYS A 340 18.16 3.26 16.15
CA CYS A 340 18.30 3.07 14.71
C CYS A 340 19.68 2.53 14.34
N ARG A 341 20.75 3.02 14.99
CA ARG A 341 22.12 2.53 14.77
C ARG A 341 22.29 1.08 15.22
N ILE A 342 21.62 0.67 16.29
CA ILE A 342 21.62 -0.74 16.71
C ILE A 342 20.90 -1.58 15.66
N LYS A 343 19.68 -1.20 15.25
CA LYS A 343 18.93 -1.93 14.21
C LYS A 343 19.71 -2.04 12.91
N THR A 344 20.31 -0.93 12.44
CA THR A 344 21.11 -0.92 11.22
C THR A 344 22.30 -1.88 11.30
N ARG A 345 23.06 -1.85 12.40
CA ARG A 345 24.29 -2.64 12.57
C ARG A 345 24.05 -4.12 12.85
N TYR A 346 22.91 -4.50 13.41
CA TYR A 346 22.65 -5.87 13.87
C TYR A 346 21.46 -6.54 13.16
N SER A 347 20.75 -5.82 12.29
CA SER A 347 19.64 -6.33 11.48
C SER A 347 19.75 -5.79 10.07
N ASP A 348 19.33 -4.55 9.80
CA ASP A 348 19.02 -4.09 8.43
C ASP A 348 20.19 -4.25 7.44
N ILE A 349 21.36 -3.70 7.80
CA ILE A 349 22.58 -3.73 6.98
C ILE A 349 23.82 -3.82 7.87
N PRO A 350 24.03 -4.94 8.58
CA PRO A 350 25.32 -5.24 9.19
C PRO A 350 26.39 -5.26 8.10
N LEU A 351 27.61 -4.81 8.41
CA LEU A 351 28.73 -4.89 7.46
C LEU A 351 28.91 -6.33 6.94
N GLN A 352 28.70 -7.33 7.79
CA GLN A 352 28.75 -8.75 7.43
C GLN A 352 27.84 -9.13 6.24
N LYS A 353 26.70 -8.45 6.10
CA LYS A 353 25.76 -8.64 4.99
C LYS A 353 26.22 -7.85 3.77
N ALA A 354 26.59 -6.58 3.95
CA ALA A 354 27.00 -5.69 2.87
C ALA A 354 28.26 -6.17 2.11
N ILE A 355 29.19 -6.84 2.78
CA ILE A 355 30.39 -7.40 2.12
C ILE A 355 30.06 -8.54 1.14
N GLY A 356 28.88 -9.14 1.25
CA GLY A 356 28.39 -10.15 0.30
C GLY A 356 27.76 -9.54 -0.95
N TRP A 357 27.60 -8.21 -1.01
CA TRP A 357 26.98 -7.51 -2.14
C TRP A 357 28.01 -7.11 -3.20
N ALA A 358 27.65 -7.29 -4.47
CA ALA A 358 28.51 -6.99 -5.61
C ALA A 358 28.40 -5.51 -6.03
N LEU A 359 28.86 -4.60 -5.18
CA LEU A 359 28.68 -3.15 -5.39
C LEU A 359 29.74 -2.51 -6.30
N ASP A 360 30.79 -3.25 -6.67
CA ASP A 360 31.81 -2.85 -7.64
C ASP A 360 31.91 -3.96 -8.70
N TRP A 361 31.57 -3.63 -9.95
CA TRP A 361 31.62 -4.57 -11.07
C TRP A 361 31.97 -3.84 -12.37
N GLU A 362 32.50 -4.62 -13.32
CA GLU A 362 32.77 -4.12 -14.67
C GLU A 362 31.44 -3.94 -15.42
N ASP A 363 31.08 -2.70 -15.72
CA ASP A 363 29.91 -2.43 -16.55
C ASP A 363 30.28 -2.15 -18.00
N ARG A 364 29.75 -3.00 -18.88
CA ARG A 364 30.04 -3.02 -20.32
C ARG A 364 28.96 -2.31 -21.15
N GLU A 365 27.84 -1.92 -20.54
CA GLU A 365 26.74 -1.29 -21.27
C GLU A 365 27.08 0.17 -21.63
N ARG A 366 27.01 0.47 -22.93
CA ARG A 366 27.30 1.80 -23.52
C ARG A 366 26.10 2.42 -24.23
N ARG A 367 24.97 1.71 -24.28
CA ARG A 367 23.75 2.14 -24.97
C ARG A 367 22.58 2.07 -24.00
N PRO A 368 21.50 2.84 -24.22
CA PRO A 368 20.35 2.77 -23.33
C PRO A 368 19.71 1.38 -23.42
N VAL A 369 19.47 0.75 -22.26
CA VAL A 369 18.97 -0.63 -22.17
C VAL A 369 17.55 -0.74 -21.60
N LEU A 370 17.03 0.30 -20.93
CA LEU A 370 15.72 0.24 -20.29
C LEU A 370 14.56 0.45 -21.26
N HIS A 371 14.46 1.65 -21.84
CA HIS A 371 13.31 2.03 -22.68
C HIS A 371 13.73 2.60 -24.04
N ALA A 372 14.80 3.39 -24.06
CA ALA A 372 15.17 4.22 -25.19
C ALA A 372 15.81 3.44 -26.35
N GLY A 373 15.22 3.46 -27.54
CA GLY A 373 15.83 2.93 -28.77
C GLY A 373 16.89 3.85 -29.39
N ARG A 374 17.57 3.40 -30.46
CA ARG A 374 18.57 4.21 -31.20
C ARG A 374 18.04 5.58 -31.67
N ASN A 375 16.73 5.70 -31.87
CA ASN A 375 16.08 6.91 -32.39
C ASN A 375 15.46 7.81 -31.31
N LEU A 376 15.82 7.64 -30.02
CA LEU A 376 15.21 8.39 -28.91
C LEU A 376 15.17 9.90 -29.18
N PHE A 377 16.30 10.53 -29.49
CA PHE A 377 16.37 11.99 -29.70
C PHE A 377 15.43 12.48 -30.80
N ALA A 378 15.43 11.80 -31.95
CA ALA A 378 14.56 12.17 -33.07
C ALA A 378 13.08 12.08 -32.67
N ARG A 379 12.72 11.02 -31.93
CA ARG A 379 11.37 10.80 -31.42
C ARG A 379 10.95 11.85 -30.41
N VAL A 380 11.77 12.13 -29.40
CA VAL A 380 11.45 13.15 -28.38
C VAL A 380 11.33 14.53 -29.01
N ARG A 381 12.24 14.90 -29.91
CA ARG A 381 12.15 16.17 -30.65
C ARG A 381 10.88 16.24 -31.52
N HIS A 382 10.46 15.13 -32.13
CA HIS A 382 9.21 15.08 -32.87
C HIS A 382 8.00 15.27 -31.93
N LEU A 383 7.93 14.52 -30.83
CA LEU A 383 6.87 14.61 -29.82
C LEU A 383 6.74 16.03 -29.24
N MET A 384 7.87 16.65 -28.89
CA MET A 384 7.92 18.00 -28.32
C MET A 384 7.56 19.09 -29.34
N ARG A 385 7.96 18.93 -30.61
CA ARG A 385 7.50 19.81 -31.70
C ARG A 385 6.00 19.69 -31.92
N ALA A 386 5.47 18.47 -31.89
CA ALA A 386 4.04 18.21 -31.98
C ALA A 386 3.26 18.68 -30.73
N ASN A 387 3.95 18.92 -29.60
CA ASN A 387 3.36 19.30 -28.32
C ASN A 387 4.18 20.36 -27.56
N PRO A 388 4.20 21.63 -28.00
CA PRO A 388 5.02 22.66 -27.36
C PRO A 388 4.74 22.83 -25.85
N ALA A 389 3.49 22.65 -25.42
CA ALA A 389 3.11 22.73 -24.01
C ALA A 389 3.83 21.71 -23.11
N LEU A 390 4.25 20.57 -23.68
CA LEU A 390 5.01 19.55 -22.96
C LEU A 390 6.38 20.08 -22.51
N ARG A 391 7.03 20.91 -23.35
CA ARG A 391 8.30 21.55 -23.01
C ARG A 391 8.13 22.45 -21.79
N ASP A 392 7.05 23.23 -21.73
CA ASP A 392 6.80 24.14 -20.61
C ASP A 392 6.46 23.39 -19.32
N VAL A 393 5.84 22.21 -19.41
CA VAL A 393 5.62 21.33 -18.26
C VAL A 393 6.95 20.89 -17.66
N TYR A 394 7.84 20.33 -18.47
CA TYR A 394 9.15 19.90 -17.98
C TYR A 394 10.02 21.05 -17.49
N ARG A 395 9.95 22.22 -18.14
CA ARG A 395 10.66 23.43 -17.70
C ARG A 395 10.22 23.82 -16.29
N ARG A 396 8.91 23.95 -16.07
CA ARG A 396 8.36 24.28 -14.75
C ARG A 396 8.74 23.25 -13.69
N TRP A 397 8.85 21.96 -14.05
CA TRP A 397 9.29 20.95 -13.09
C TRP A 397 10.74 21.06 -12.70
N ALA A 398 11.62 21.31 -13.68
CA ALA A 398 13.00 21.60 -13.40
C ALA A 398 13.11 22.83 -12.47
N GLU A 399 12.37 23.90 -12.76
CA GLU A 399 12.35 25.13 -11.95
C GLU A 399 11.76 24.90 -10.54
N SER A 400 10.63 24.18 -10.43
CA SER A 400 9.95 23.98 -9.13
C SER A 400 10.75 23.12 -8.17
N ALA A 401 11.54 22.17 -8.69
CA ALA A 401 12.33 21.27 -7.86
C ALA A 401 13.53 21.98 -7.21
N CYS A 402 13.98 23.12 -7.74
CA CYS A 402 15.06 23.93 -7.16
C CYS A 402 14.63 24.74 -5.92
N GLY A 403 13.32 24.95 -5.68
CA GLY A 403 12.81 25.87 -4.66
C GLY A 403 12.23 25.24 -3.40
N SER A 404 12.02 23.92 -3.35
CA SER A 404 11.47 23.25 -2.17
C SER A 404 12.60 22.81 -1.24
N GLY A 405 12.64 23.36 -0.02
CA GLY A 405 13.51 22.86 1.05
C GLY A 405 13.27 21.38 1.38
N ALA A 406 14.07 20.83 2.30
CA ALA A 406 14.14 19.41 2.65
C ALA A 406 12.79 18.72 2.96
N ASP A 407 11.74 19.47 3.29
CA ASP A 407 10.39 18.97 3.57
C ASP A 407 9.55 18.62 2.31
N GLY A 408 10.03 18.95 1.10
CA GLY A 408 9.36 18.69 -0.17
C GLY A 408 9.53 17.27 -0.71
N HIS A 409 9.22 16.23 0.08
CA HIS A 409 9.43 14.82 -0.29
C HIS A 409 8.79 14.38 -1.62
N GLU A 410 7.77 15.09 -2.13
CA GLU A 410 7.11 14.76 -3.39
C GLU A 410 7.71 15.42 -4.64
N GLN A 411 8.47 16.53 -4.52
CA GLN A 411 8.87 17.36 -5.66
C GLN A 411 10.35 17.25 -6.06
N ALA A 412 11.24 17.00 -5.10
CA ALA A 412 12.67 16.80 -5.34
C ALA A 412 13.03 15.69 -6.37
N PRO A 413 12.38 14.51 -6.41
CA PRO A 413 12.87 13.37 -7.21
C PRO A 413 12.66 13.48 -8.73
N ARG A 414 12.14 14.61 -9.21
CA ARG A 414 11.89 14.84 -10.64
C ARG A 414 12.92 15.71 -11.30
N HIS A 415 13.83 16.34 -10.55
CA HIS A 415 14.69 17.37 -11.14
C HIS A 415 15.60 16.79 -12.22
N ALA A 416 16.38 15.74 -11.90
CA ALA A 416 17.23 15.05 -12.88
C ALA A 416 16.45 14.50 -14.08
N SER A 417 15.28 13.88 -13.84
CA SER A 417 14.42 13.32 -14.90
C SER A 417 13.87 14.42 -15.82
N ALA A 418 13.37 15.53 -15.26
CA ALA A 418 12.81 16.65 -15.99
C ALA A 418 13.89 17.37 -16.82
N LEU A 419 15.07 17.61 -16.26
CA LEU A 419 16.21 18.17 -16.99
C LEU A 419 16.65 17.24 -18.13
N THR A 420 16.69 15.92 -17.89
CA THR A 420 16.98 14.93 -18.93
C THR A 420 15.95 14.99 -20.06
N ALA A 421 14.66 15.08 -19.73
CA ALA A 421 13.58 15.24 -20.71
C ALA A 421 13.69 16.54 -21.53
N LEU A 422 14.02 17.67 -20.90
CA LEU A 422 14.26 18.95 -21.58
C LEU A 422 15.47 18.89 -22.49
N TRP A 423 16.57 18.29 -22.02
CA TRP A 423 17.76 18.11 -22.84
C TRP A 423 17.45 17.25 -24.08
N LEU A 424 16.75 16.11 -23.92
CA LEU A 424 16.33 15.29 -25.06
C LEU A 424 15.50 16.10 -26.07
N ALA A 425 14.68 17.03 -25.60
CA ALA A 425 13.84 17.89 -26.42
C ALA A 425 14.60 19.02 -27.13
N LEU A 426 15.56 19.65 -26.46
CA LEU A 426 16.22 20.89 -26.91
C LEU A 426 17.59 20.63 -27.52
N GLY A 427 18.26 19.55 -27.13
CA GLY A 427 19.65 19.29 -27.47
C GLY A 427 20.66 20.20 -26.77
N ASP A 428 20.23 21.00 -25.79
CA ASP A 428 21.13 21.89 -25.04
C ASP A 428 22.01 21.08 -24.09
N ARG A 429 23.31 21.06 -24.39
CA ARG A 429 24.31 20.31 -23.65
C ARG A 429 24.42 20.73 -22.18
N ARG A 430 24.09 21.99 -21.84
CA ARG A 430 24.10 22.50 -20.46
C ARG A 430 23.11 21.76 -19.57
N LEU A 431 21.90 21.52 -20.08
CA LEU A 431 20.85 20.79 -19.37
C LEU A 431 21.24 19.34 -19.07
N ALA A 432 22.00 18.68 -19.96
CA ALA A 432 22.48 17.32 -19.72
C ALA A 432 23.52 17.26 -18.59
N VAL A 433 24.43 18.24 -18.55
CA VAL A 433 25.44 18.37 -17.48
C VAL A 433 24.75 18.66 -16.15
N GLU A 434 23.78 19.57 -16.14
CA GLU A 434 22.97 19.89 -14.97
C GLU A 434 22.16 18.67 -14.50
N ALA A 435 21.56 17.93 -15.43
CA ALA A 435 20.82 16.70 -15.12
C ALA A 435 21.72 15.63 -14.48
N ALA A 436 22.95 15.46 -14.98
CA ALA A 436 23.90 14.50 -14.41
C ALA A 436 24.36 14.91 -13.00
N ALA A 437 24.58 16.21 -12.77
CA ALA A 437 24.89 16.73 -11.44
C ALA A 437 23.71 16.59 -10.47
N ALA A 438 22.49 16.93 -10.90
CA ALA A 438 21.27 16.76 -10.13
C ALA A 438 21.04 15.29 -9.76
N LEU A 439 21.22 14.37 -10.72
CA LEU A 439 21.11 12.93 -10.50
C LEU A 439 22.05 12.44 -9.40
N GLN A 440 23.33 12.83 -9.46
CA GLN A 440 24.32 12.46 -8.46
C GLN A 440 23.96 13.05 -7.08
N ALA A 441 23.55 14.31 -7.03
CA ALA A 441 23.18 14.98 -5.78
C ALA A 441 21.92 14.39 -5.13
N GLU A 442 20.88 14.09 -5.91
CA GLU A 442 19.64 13.48 -5.42
C GLU A 442 19.86 12.07 -4.85
N ILE A 443 20.65 11.24 -5.55
CA ILE A 443 21.03 9.91 -5.06
C ILE A 443 21.88 10.04 -3.80
N GLY A 444 22.89 10.91 -3.80
CA GLY A 444 23.75 11.17 -2.64
C GLY A 444 22.94 11.62 -1.41
N ALA A 445 22.03 12.58 -1.56
CA ALA A 445 21.17 13.04 -0.47
C ALA A 445 20.25 11.93 0.06
N THR A 446 19.78 11.04 -0.81
CA THR A 446 18.98 9.87 -0.40
C THR A 446 19.83 8.85 0.34
N MET A 447 21.07 8.61 -0.08
CA MET A 447 22.02 7.75 0.62
C MET A 447 22.44 8.35 1.97
N ASP A 448 22.59 9.67 2.07
CA ASP A 448 22.89 10.35 3.32
C ASP A 448 21.72 10.25 4.30
N ALA A 449 20.49 10.57 3.87
CA ALA A 449 19.28 10.38 4.67
C ALA A 449 19.11 8.90 5.05
N PHE A 450 19.33 8.02 4.06
CA PHE A 450 19.78 6.64 4.18
C PHE A 450 20.31 6.26 5.56
N TRP A 451 21.57 6.65 5.71
CA TRP A 451 22.42 6.27 6.81
C TRP A 451 22.20 7.10 8.06
N ASN A 452 21.72 8.33 7.91
CA ASN A 452 21.56 9.27 9.02
C ASN A 452 20.18 9.21 9.69
N GLU A 453 19.15 8.67 9.03
CA GLU A 453 17.76 8.71 9.53
C GLU A 453 17.19 7.31 9.86
N GLY A 454 17.97 6.24 9.66
CA GLY A 454 17.64 4.91 10.18
C GLY A 454 17.38 3.82 9.13
N ALA A 455 18.15 3.81 8.05
CA ALA A 455 18.25 2.72 7.07
C ALA A 455 16.88 2.20 6.59
N TYR A 456 16.45 1.03 7.10
CA TYR A 456 15.14 0.43 6.84
C TYR A 456 14.01 1.44 6.92
N MET A 457 14.00 2.25 7.98
CA MET A 457 12.89 3.19 8.20
C MET A 457 12.79 4.15 7.02
N ARG A 458 13.91 4.54 6.40
CA ARG A 458 13.88 5.48 5.30
C ARG A 458 13.51 4.86 3.96
N LEU A 459 13.92 3.62 3.67
CA LEU A 459 13.69 2.99 2.37
C LEU A 459 12.24 2.51 2.24
N ILE A 460 11.36 3.39 1.76
CA ILE A 460 9.96 3.02 1.56
C ILE A 460 9.53 3.17 0.09
N ILE A 461 8.25 2.96 -0.16
CA ILE A 461 7.63 3.03 -1.49
C ILE A 461 8.01 4.28 -2.29
N PHE A 462 8.19 5.43 -1.62
CA PHE A 462 8.51 6.66 -2.30
C PHE A 462 9.91 6.62 -2.90
N ASP A 463 10.89 6.04 -2.22
CA ASP A 463 12.26 5.93 -2.72
C ASP A 463 12.33 4.97 -3.91
N GLY A 464 11.48 3.94 -3.94
CA GLY A 464 11.32 3.07 -5.10
C GLY A 464 10.86 3.85 -6.34
N ARG A 465 9.96 4.83 -6.17
CA ARG A 465 9.52 5.73 -7.26
C ARG A 465 10.67 6.60 -7.77
N LYS A 466 11.44 7.20 -6.86
CA LYS A 466 12.60 8.05 -7.21
C LYS A 466 13.66 7.23 -7.94
N MET A 467 13.99 6.07 -7.39
CA MET A 467 14.99 5.16 -7.94
C MET A 467 14.70 4.80 -9.39
N LYS A 468 13.44 4.54 -9.75
CA LYS A 468 13.06 4.25 -11.14
C LYS A 468 13.24 5.44 -12.08
N LEU A 469 12.96 6.67 -11.63
CA LEU A 469 13.25 7.89 -12.38
C LEU A 469 14.75 8.10 -12.57
N TRP A 470 15.54 7.92 -11.51
CA TRP A 470 17.00 7.99 -11.55
C TRP A 470 17.61 6.98 -12.50
N MET A 471 17.15 5.72 -12.45
CA MET A 471 17.63 4.67 -13.37
C MET A 471 17.36 5.02 -14.83
N GLN A 472 16.19 5.59 -15.14
CA GLN A 472 15.87 6.04 -16.50
C GLN A 472 16.75 7.21 -16.94
N ALA A 473 16.95 8.22 -16.08
CA ALA A 473 17.82 9.36 -16.37
C ALA A 473 19.27 8.92 -16.55
N TYR A 474 19.76 8.08 -15.64
CA TYR A 474 21.08 7.48 -15.67
C TYR A 474 21.33 6.70 -16.98
N ASP A 475 20.41 5.82 -17.38
CA ASP A 475 20.52 5.01 -18.62
C ASP A 475 20.76 5.89 -19.86
N VAL A 476 20.02 6.99 -19.97
CA VAL A 476 20.13 7.92 -21.10
C VAL A 476 21.39 8.80 -21.00
N LEU A 477 21.62 9.45 -19.86
CA LEU A 477 22.73 10.38 -19.66
C LEU A 477 24.10 9.69 -19.78
N LYS A 478 24.23 8.50 -19.16
CA LYS A 478 25.43 7.67 -19.26
C LYS A 478 25.72 7.29 -20.71
N SER A 479 24.71 6.78 -21.40
CA SER A 479 24.86 6.32 -22.80
C SER A 479 25.21 7.45 -23.76
N ALA A 480 24.87 8.69 -23.41
CA ALA A 480 25.24 9.88 -24.17
C ALA A 480 26.59 10.50 -23.70
N GLY A 481 27.28 9.89 -22.74
CA GLY A 481 28.60 10.31 -22.29
C GLY A 481 28.60 11.54 -21.38
N PHE A 482 27.51 11.82 -20.67
CA PHE A 482 27.40 12.96 -19.76
C PHE A 482 27.78 12.66 -18.31
N ILE A 483 27.93 11.37 -17.95
CA ILE A 483 28.31 10.95 -16.61
C ILE A 483 29.82 10.64 -16.58
N PRO A 484 30.64 11.41 -15.84
CA PRO A 484 32.07 11.12 -15.68
C PRO A 484 32.30 9.76 -15.02
N ALA A 485 33.43 9.10 -15.30
CA ALA A 485 33.71 7.74 -14.81
C ALA A 485 33.63 7.59 -13.27
N ALA A 486 34.10 8.59 -12.52
CA ALA A 486 34.01 8.58 -11.06
C ALA A 486 32.54 8.65 -10.57
N ALA A 487 31.74 9.54 -11.16
CA ALA A 487 30.31 9.65 -10.87
C ALA A 487 29.54 8.40 -11.31
N ASP A 488 29.91 7.80 -12.45
CA ASP A 488 29.31 6.54 -12.93
C ASP A 488 29.50 5.41 -11.92
N ARG A 489 30.74 5.22 -11.43
CA ARG A 489 31.04 4.20 -10.41
C ARG A 489 30.23 4.43 -9.14
N GLN A 490 30.15 5.68 -8.68
CA GLN A 490 29.37 6.06 -7.49
C GLN A 490 27.87 5.76 -7.67
N ILE A 491 27.27 6.27 -8.75
CA ILE A 491 25.82 6.11 -9.03
C ILE A 491 25.46 4.62 -9.18
N ARG A 492 26.29 3.84 -9.89
CA ARG A 492 26.07 2.39 -10.02
C ARG A 492 26.10 1.68 -8.67
N ARG A 493 27.10 1.99 -7.84
CA ARG A 493 27.25 1.44 -6.49
C ARG A 493 26.00 1.72 -5.64
N ASP A 494 25.55 2.97 -5.62
CA ASP A 494 24.42 3.39 -4.78
C ASP A 494 23.09 2.81 -5.28
N LEU A 495 22.85 2.80 -6.59
CA LEU A 495 21.65 2.18 -7.15
C LEU A 495 21.65 0.65 -6.95
N ALA A 496 22.79 -0.02 -7.06
CA ALA A 496 22.89 -1.45 -6.76
C ALA A 496 22.66 -1.73 -5.27
N PHE A 497 23.20 -0.89 -4.39
CA PHE A 497 22.95 -0.97 -2.95
C PHE A 497 21.46 -0.86 -2.62
N LEU A 498 20.77 0.14 -3.19
CA LEU A 498 19.32 0.28 -3.02
C LEU A 498 18.57 -0.93 -3.60
N ALA A 499 19.00 -1.48 -4.74
CA ALA A 499 18.40 -2.68 -5.31
C ALA A 499 18.54 -3.90 -4.38
N TYR A 500 19.69 -4.09 -3.75
CA TYR A 500 19.87 -5.11 -2.71
C TYR A 500 18.91 -4.89 -1.55
N CYS A 501 18.78 -3.65 -1.05
CA CYS A 501 17.85 -3.35 0.03
C CYS A 501 16.39 -3.64 -0.36
N PHE A 502 15.95 -3.26 -1.56
CA PHE A 502 14.58 -3.55 -2.04
C PHE A 502 14.31 -5.04 -2.27
N GLU A 503 15.33 -5.83 -2.62
CA GLU A 503 15.22 -7.29 -2.75
C GLU A 503 15.18 -7.98 -1.38
N ASP A 504 15.82 -7.37 -0.39
CA ASP A 504 16.08 -8.01 0.88
C ASP A 504 14.80 -8.20 1.70
N PRO A 505 14.50 -9.43 2.16
CA PRO A 505 13.28 -9.70 2.89
C PRO A 505 13.22 -8.98 4.25
N GLU A 506 14.36 -8.56 4.82
CA GLU A 506 14.37 -7.72 6.04
C GLU A 506 13.75 -6.35 5.80
N PHE A 507 13.82 -5.84 4.57
CA PHE A 507 13.16 -4.60 4.16
C PHE A 507 11.69 -4.83 3.83
N PHE A 508 11.40 -5.84 3.01
CA PHE A 508 10.02 -6.25 2.78
C PHE A 508 9.97 -7.65 2.17
N PRO A 509 9.36 -8.66 2.82
CA PRO A 509 9.31 -10.01 2.27
C PRO A 509 8.16 -10.15 1.27
N CYS A 510 8.34 -9.57 0.08
CA CYS A 510 7.35 -9.60 -1.01
C CYS A 510 6.74 -10.99 -1.23
N GLU A 511 7.57 -12.04 -1.17
CA GLU A 511 7.16 -13.41 -1.41
C GLU A 511 6.10 -13.90 -0.42
N ARG A 512 6.34 -13.70 0.88
CA ARG A 512 5.43 -14.14 1.95
C ARG A 512 4.13 -13.35 1.98
N ALA A 513 4.18 -12.08 1.54
CA ALA A 513 2.99 -11.26 1.37
C ALA A 513 2.09 -11.72 0.21
N LEU A 514 2.68 -12.32 -0.83
CA LEU A 514 1.96 -12.83 -1.99
C LEU A 514 1.50 -14.29 -1.88
N MET A 515 2.06 -15.08 -0.96
CA MET A 515 1.64 -16.47 -0.73
C MET A 515 0.16 -16.59 -0.33
N ASP A 516 -0.44 -17.74 -0.61
CA ASP A 516 -1.82 -18.06 -0.25
C ASP A 516 -1.97 -18.33 1.24
N ALA A 517 -3.19 -18.19 1.79
CA ALA A 517 -3.43 -18.35 3.23
C ALA A 517 -3.14 -19.76 3.77
N ASP A 518 -3.16 -20.77 2.91
CA ASP A 518 -2.91 -22.16 3.28
C ASP A 518 -1.42 -22.50 3.39
N ASP A 519 -0.54 -21.66 2.82
CA ASP A 519 0.90 -21.84 2.92
C ASP A 519 1.37 -21.54 4.37
N PRO A 520 2.15 -22.43 5.00
CA PRO A 520 2.59 -22.25 6.38
C PRO A 520 3.47 -21.02 6.62
N ASP A 521 4.18 -20.55 5.60
CA ASP A 521 5.04 -19.37 5.65
C ASP A 521 4.33 -18.11 5.18
N SER A 522 3.10 -18.25 4.69
CA SER A 522 2.26 -17.12 4.32
C SER A 522 1.90 -16.30 5.52
N TRP A 523 2.01 -14.99 5.32
CA TRP A 523 1.54 -14.04 6.30
C TRP A 523 0.02 -14.06 6.46
N HIS A 524 -0.72 -14.52 5.44
CA HIS A 524 -2.19 -14.52 5.41
C HIS A 524 -2.75 -15.47 6.45
N ARG A 525 -2.04 -16.57 6.69
CA ARG A 525 -2.39 -17.55 7.72
C ARG A 525 -2.48 -16.94 9.12
N GLY A 526 -1.52 -16.08 9.46
CA GLY A 526 -1.44 -15.45 10.78
C GLY A 526 -2.26 -14.17 10.89
N LEU A 527 -2.24 -13.34 9.85
CA LEU A 527 -2.77 -11.98 9.90
C LEU A 527 -4.11 -11.80 9.21
N GLY A 528 -4.50 -12.67 8.27
CA GLY A 528 -5.67 -12.43 7.40
C GLY A 528 -6.99 -12.26 8.14
N ARG A 529 -7.17 -12.92 9.30
CA ARG A 529 -8.34 -12.68 10.16
C ARG A 529 -8.44 -11.27 10.73
N ARG A 530 -7.30 -10.60 10.88
CA ARG A 530 -7.22 -9.22 11.38
C ARG A 530 -7.21 -8.22 10.24
N ILE A 531 -6.46 -8.49 9.16
CA ILE A 531 -6.15 -7.49 8.13
C ILE A 531 -6.74 -7.77 6.75
N GLY A 532 -7.54 -8.84 6.60
CA GLY A 532 -8.21 -9.18 5.35
C GLY A 532 -7.34 -9.95 4.36
N ASP A 533 -7.65 -9.82 3.08
CA ASP A 533 -7.07 -10.56 1.96
C ASP A 533 -5.82 -9.91 1.34
N SER A 534 -5.39 -8.75 1.84
CA SER A 534 -4.03 -8.26 1.65
C SER A 534 -3.41 -7.79 2.94
N ILE A 535 -2.14 -8.12 3.11
CA ILE A 535 -1.37 -7.84 4.34
C ILE A 535 -0.61 -6.54 4.23
N CYS A 536 -0.48 -6.06 3.00
CA CYS A 536 0.14 -4.83 2.58
C CYS A 536 -0.70 -4.25 1.44
N PRO A 537 -0.89 -2.93 1.34
CA PRO A 537 -1.53 -2.36 0.17
C PRO A 537 -0.84 -2.91 -1.09
N PRO A 538 -1.56 -3.59 -2.00
CA PRO A 538 -0.94 -4.21 -3.18
C PRO A 538 -0.12 -3.24 -4.04
N ASN A 539 -0.43 -1.93 -3.99
CA ASN A 539 0.41 -0.93 -4.66
C ASN A 539 1.82 -0.79 -4.05
N PHE A 540 2.00 -1.02 -2.75
CA PHE A 540 3.31 -0.94 -2.10
C PHE A 540 4.20 -2.09 -2.56
N LEU A 541 3.65 -3.31 -2.56
CA LEU A 541 4.32 -4.49 -3.09
C LEU A 541 4.85 -4.23 -4.51
N THR A 542 4.03 -3.60 -5.36
CA THR A 542 4.40 -3.21 -6.73
C THR A 542 5.69 -2.37 -6.75
N GLU A 543 5.87 -1.46 -5.80
CA GLU A 543 7.05 -0.58 -5.73
C GLU A 543 8.34 -1.35 -5.43
N TYR A 544 8.30 -2.29 -4.48
CA TYR A 544 9.49 -3.04 -4.07
C TYR A 544 10.08 -3.85 -5.24
N TYR A 545 9.29 -4.75 -5.83
CA TYR A 545 9.84 -5.65 -6.84
C TYR A 545 10.05 -4.98 -8.21
N THR A 546 9.31 -3.92 -8.53
CA THR A 546 9.61 -3.16 -9.75
C THR A 546 10.91 -2.39 -9.64
N SER A 547 11.33 -1.99 -8.43
CA SER A 547 12.57 -1.23 -8.23
C SER A 547 13.82 -2.08 -8.46
N PHE A 548 13.96 -3.22 -7.77
CA PHE A 548 15.10 -4.12 -8.03
C PHE A 548 15.00 -4.81 -9.40
N GLY A 549 13.79 -5.06 -9.92
CA GLY A 549 13.59 -5.61 -11.26
C GLY A 549 14.08 -4.67 -12.37
N MET A 550 13.83 -3.36 -12.21
CA MET A 550 14.38 -2.33 -13.10
C MET A 550 15.91 -2.26 -13.01
N ALA A 551 16.49 -2.36 -11.80
CA ALA A 551 17.95 -2.43 -11.63
C ALA A 551 18.55 -3.65 -12.34
N GLY A 552 17.90 -4.82 -12.27
CA GLY A 552 18.30 -6.01 -13.01
C GLY A 552 18.22 -5.86 -14.54
N CYS A 553 17.32 -4.99 -15.05
CA CYS A 553 17.25 -4.67 -16.47
C CYS A 553 18.32 -3.66 -16.91
N LEU A 554 18.67 -2.71 -16.03
CA LEU A 554 19.68 -1.68 -16.26
C LEU A 554 21.10 -2.26 -16.20
N PHE A 555 21.43 -2.99 -15.13
CA PHE A 555 22.78 -3.47 -14.85
C PHE A 555 22.97 -4.91 -15.32
N ARG A 556 22.86 -5.15 -16.63
CA ARG A 556 22.86 -6.51 -17.21
C ARG A 556 24.10 -7.36 -16.88
N SER A 557 25.23 -6.69 -16.67
CA SER A 557 26.53 -7.25 -16.29
C SER A 557 26.67 -7.57 -14.80
N HIS A 558 25.74 -7.10 -13.96
CA HIS A 558 25.82 -7.30 -12.51
C HIS A 558 25.51 -8.76 -12.14
N PRO A 559 26.23 -9.39 -11.19
CA PRO A 559 26.06 -10.80 -10.85
C PRO A 559 24.64 -11.21 -10.40
N ARG A 560 23.89 -10.29 -9.77
CA ARG A 560 22.48 -10.52 -9.38
C ARG A 560 21.45 -10.15 -10.44
N ALA A 561 21.84 -9.58 -11.58
CA ALA A 561 20.89 -8.97 -12.52
C ALA A 561 19.83 -9.96 -13.02
N GLU A 562 20.23 -11.18 -13.36
CA GLU A 562 19.33 -12.26 -13.79
C GLU A 562 18.35 -12.67 -12.68
N VAL A 563 18.85 -12.84 -11.46
CA VAL A 563 18.03 -13.16 -10.29
C VAL A 563 16.99 -12.06 -10.04
N TRP A 564 17.40 -10.79 -10.06
CA TRP A 564 16.50 -9.67 -9.88
C TRP A 564 15.40 -9.61 -10.96
N ARG A 565 15.74 -9.81 -12.24
CA ARG A 565 14.73 -9.83 -13.31
C ARG A 565 13.75 -10.99 -13.18
N ARG A 566 14.24 -12.22 -12.93
CA ARG A 566 13.38 -13.40 -12.79
C ARG A 566 12.46 -13.30 -11.59
N THR A 567 13.01 -12.87 -10.44
CA THR A 567 12.22 -12.68 -9.22
C THR A 567 11.16 -11.61 -9.45
N ALA A 568 11.51 -10.46 -10.03
CA ALA A 568 10.54 -9.40 -10.32
C ALA A 568 9.46 -9.85 -11.32
N ALA A 569 9.82 -10.59 -12.37
CA ALA A 569 8.85 -11.13 -13.33
C ALA A 569 7.87 -12.10 -12.66
N ARG A 570 8.37 -13.03 -11.82
CA ARG A 570 7.51 -13.95 -11.06
C ARG A 570 6.58 -13.21 -10.10
N LEU A 571 7.06 -12.18 -9.40
CA LEU A 571 6.24 -11.38 -8.48
C LEU A 571 5.19 -10.54 -9.22
N PHE A 572 5.53 -10.02 -10.41
CA PHE A 572 4.57 -9.38 -11.29
C PHE A 572 3.45 -10.35 -11.69
N GLU A 573 3.79 -11.56 -12.14
CA GLU A 573 2.79 -12.59 -12.50
C GLU A 573 1.89 -12.94 -11.32
N ARG A 574 2.46 -13.21 -10.14
CA ARG A 574 1.68 -13.44 -8.90
C ARG A 574 0.78 -12.26 -8.52
N GLN A 575 1.23 -11.03 -8.72
CA GLN A 575 0.38 -9.87 -8.48
C GLN A 575 -0.80 -9.82 -9.46
N LEU A 576 -0.59 -10.12 -10.74
CA LEU A 576 -1.68 -10.23 -11.72
C LEU A 576 -2.67 -11.34 -11.35
N GLU A 577 -2.18 -12.44 -10.78
CA GLU A 577 -3.01 -13.56 -10.33
C GLU A 577 -3.88 -13.20 -9.12
N LYS A 578 -3.28 -12.53 -8.13
CA LYS A 578 -3.89 -12.28 -6.82
C LYS A 578 -4.74 -11.01 -6.74
N HIS A 579 -4.33 -9.96 -7.42
CA HIS A 579 -4.88 -8.60 -7.21
C HIS A 579 -5.61 -8.03 -8.43
N TYR A 580 -5.65 -8.77 -9.54
CA TYR A 580 -6.35 -8.36 -10.75
C TYR A 580 -7.33 -9.44 -11.22
N TRP A 581 -8.52 -9.03 -11.64
CA TRP A 581 -9.49 -9.90 -12.30
C TRP A 581 -9.26 -9.97 -13.81
N ASP A 582 -9.96 -10.88 -14.49
CA ASP A 582 -9.85 -11.07 -15.93
C ASP A 582 -10.34 -9.85 -16.74
N SER A 583 -11.23 -9.04 -16.15
CA SER A 583 -11.65 -7.73 -16.67
C SER A 583 -10.52 -6.70 -16.73
N GLY A 584 -9.39 -6.97 -16.07
CA GLY A 584 -8.31 -6.01 -15.85
C GLY A 584 -8.54 -5.07 -14.67
N ALA A 585 -9.65 -5.20 -13.95
CA ALA A 585 -9.89 -4.49 -12.70
C ALA A 585 -8.81 -4.82 -11.66
N TYR A 586 -8.39 -3.81 -10.93
CA TYR A 586 -7.48 -3.95 -9.80
C TYR A 586 -8.25 -3.94 -8.47
N CYS A 587 -7.71 -4.61 -7.45
CA CYS A 587 -8.34 -4.73 -6.12
C CYS A 587 -8.36 -3.43 -5.31
N GLU A 588 -7.64 -2.39 -5.74
CA GLU A 588 -7.68 -1.06 -5.16
C GLU A 588 -8.48 -0.07 -6.03
N SER A 589 -8.75 1.13 -5.50
CA SER A 589 -9.50 2.17 -6.21
C SER A 589 -8.81 2.67 -7.49
N PRO A 590 -9.55 3.32 -8.42
CA PRO A 590 -9.03 3.76 -9.72
C PRO A 590 -7.70 4.54 -9.67
N ASN A 591 -7.49 5.38 -8.65
CA ASN A 591 -6.22 6.07 -8.42
C ASN A 591 -5.05 5.11 -8.21
N TYR A 592 -5.22 4.13 -7.32
CA TYR A 592 -4.18 3.15 -7.02
C TYR A 592 -4.01 2.10 -8.12
N HIS A 593 -5.05 1.86 -8.92
CA HIS A 593 -4.93 1.14 -10.19
C HIS A 593 -4.02 1.90 -11.15
N SER A 594 -4.25 3.19 -11.37
CA SER A 594 -3.40 4.05 -12.22
C SER A 594 -1.94 4.08 -11.71
N HIS A 595 -1.76 4.17 -10.38
CA HIS A 595 -0.46 4.14 -9.75
C HIS A 595 0.29 2.83 -10.00
N SER A 596 -0.32 1.68 -9.68
CA SER A 596 0.27 0.37 -9.88
C SER A 596 0.52 0.11 -11.37
N PHE A 597 -0.43 0.48 -12.24
CA PHE A 597 -0.31 0.37 -13.69
C PHE A 597 0.89 1.14 -14.25
N THR A 598 1.19 2.33 -13.70
CA THR A 598 2.40 3.10 -14.06
C THR A 598 3.66 2.29 -13.75
N MET A 599 3.80 1.78 -12.52
CA MET A 599 4.99 1.03 -12.09
C MET A 599 5.16 -0.27 -12.89
N LEU A 600 4.06 -0.99 -13.12
CA LEU A 600 4.03 -2.21 -13.91
C LEU A 600 4.44 -1.97 -15.36
N ASN A 601 3.98 -0.88 -15.99
CA ASN A 601 4.37 -0.54 -17.35
C ASN A 601 5.86 -0.25 -17.49
N GLN A 602 6.47 0.42 -16.51
CA GLN A 602 7.92 0.65 -16.51
C GLN A 602 8.69 -0.66 -16.53
N LEU A 603 8.37 -1.56 -15.60
CA LEU A 603 9.02 -2.86 -15.51
C LEU A 603 8.70 -3.72 -16.76
N ALA A 604 7.46 -3.75 -17.24
CA ALA A 604 7.05 -4.53 -18.42
C ALA A 604 7.86 -4.14 -19.67
N LEU A 605 8.06 -2.84 -19.91
CA LEU A 605 8.88 -2.36 -21.01
C LEU A 605 10.34 -2.80 -20.87
N ALA A 606 10.91 -2.67 -19.67
CA ALA A 606 12.29 -3.04 -19.40
C ALA A 606 12.53 -4.55 -19.52
N LEU A 607 11.66 -5.38 -18.95
CA LEU A 607 11.74 -6.85 -19.04
C LEU A 607 11.57 -7.34 -20.48
N ARG A 608 10.63 -6.78 -21.24
CA ARG A 608 10.45 -7.11 -22.66
C ARG A 608 11.71 -6.81 -23.46
N ARG A 609 12.36 -5.67 -23.19
CA ARG A 609 13.59 -5.25 -23.87
C ARG A 609 14.83 -6.03 -23.41
N ALA A 610 14.83 -6.51 -22.17
CA ALA A 610 15.83 -7.44 -21.66
C ALA A 610 15.65 -8.86 -22.24
N GLY A 611 14.52 -9.15 -22.90
CA GLY A 611 14.20 -10.48 -23.42
C GLY A 611 13.73 -11.46 -22.35
N GLU A 612 13.38 -10.98 -21.16
CA GLU A 612 12.99 -11.82 -20.02
C GLU A 612 11.53 -12.29 -20.13
N ARG A 613 10.58 -11.34 -20.26
CA ARG A 613 9.14 -11.61 -20.34
C ARG A 613 8.41 -10.45 -21.02
N ASP A 614 7.51 -10.78 -21.95
CA ASP A 614 6.63 -9.79 -22.61
C ASP A 614 5.24 -9.80 -21.95
N PHE A 615 5.09 -9.02 -20.86
CA PHE A 615 3.82 -8.94 -20.12
C PHE A 615 2.67 -8.33 -20.94
N TYR A 616 2.94 -7.63 -22.05
CA TYR A 616 1.88 -7.14 -22.94
C TYR A 616 1.12 -8.27 -23.65
N ARG A 617 1.66 -9.49 -23.64
CA ARG A 617 0.95 -10.69 -24.10
C ARG A 617 0.10 -11.34 -22.99
N HIS A 618 0.28 -10.94 -21.73
CA HIS A 618 -0.47 -11.49 -20.63
C HIS A 618 -1.92 -10.97 -20.66
N PRO A 619 -2.95 -11.84 -20.65
CA PRO A 619 -4.35 -11.45 -20.80
C PRO A 619 -4.78 -10.38 -19.80
N ARG A 620 -4.52 -10.57 -18.49
CA ARG A 620 -4.88 -9.60 -17.45
C ARG A 620 -4.16 -8.26 -17.59
N PHE A 621 -2.88 -8.24 -17.98
CA PHE A 621 -2.16 -6.99 -18.16
C PHE A 621 -2.66 -6.22 -19.39
N ARG A 622 -3.00 -6.93 -20.48
CA ARG A 622 -3.69 -6.34 -21.64
C ARG A 622 -5.08 -5.82 -21.25
N ALA A 623 -5.84 -6.56 -20.44
CA ALA A 623 -7.18 -6.18 -19.99
C ALA A 623 -7.19 -4.88 -19.19
N GLN A 624 -6.13 -4.55 -18.44
CA GLN A 624 -6.01 -3.26 -17.74
C GLN A 624 -6.15 -2.06 -18.70
N PHE A 625 -5.58 -2.13 -19.90
CA PHE A 625 -5.75 -1.08 -20.91
C PHE A 625 -7.22 -0.93 -21.33
N ASP A 626 -7.93 -2.05 -21.49
CA ASP A 626 -9.35 -2.05 -21.83
C ASP A 626 -10.20 -1.50 -20.68
N TRP A 627 -9.86 -1.86 -19.44
CA TRP A 627 -10.49 -1.34 -18.23
C TRP A 627 -10.43 0.20 -18.21
N PHE A 628 -9.25 0.81 -18.37
CA PHE A 628 -9.12 2.27 -18.41
C PHE A 628 -9.91 2.90 -19.57
N CYS A 629 -10.02 2.21 -20.72
CA CYS A 629 -10.84 2.69 -21.82
C CYS A 629 -12.33 2.69 -21.48
N ARG A 630 -12.85 1.61 -20.90
CA ARG A 630 -14.26 1.44 -20.52
C ARG A 630 -14.68 2.32 -19.35
N MET A 631 -13.75 2.62 -18.46
CA MET A 631 -13.97 3.38 -17.23
C MET A 631 -14.00 4.91 -17.47
N GLN A 632 -13.69 5.37 -18.67
CA GLN A 632 -13.60 6.79 -19.00
C GLN A 632 -14.96 7.53 -18.89
N THR A 633 -15.07 8.57 -18.07
CA THR A 633 -16.30 9.41 -17.98
C THR A 633 -16.61 10.12 -19.31
N PRO A 634 -17.86 10.57 -19.55
CA PRO A 634 -18.15 11.47 -20.67
C PRO A 634 -17.28 12.74 -20.57
N PRO A 635 -16.84 13.36 -21.68
CA PRO A 635 -16.06 14.58 -21.59
C PRO A 635 -16.79 15.69 -20.83
N ILE A 636 -16.29 16.05 -19.64
CA ILE A 636 -16.91 17.04 -18.76
C ILE A 636 -16.33 18.44 -18.96
N MET A 637 -17.15 19.47 -18.75
CA MET A 637 -16.68 20.85 -18.71
C MET A 637 -16.10 21.18 -17.33
N LEU A 638 -14.86 21.67 -17.30
CA LEU A 638 -14.22 22.12 -16.06
C LEU A 638 -14.58 23.58 -15.77
N ASN A 639 -15.19 23.87 -14.61
CA ASN A 639 -15.41 25.25 -14.14
C ASN A 639 -14.17 25.79 -13.38
N ASP A 640 -14.17 27.08 -13.00
CA ASP A 640 -13.02 27.68 -12.31
C ASP A 640 -12.80 27.17 -10.87
N ALA A 641 -13.85 26.69 -10.20
CA ALA A 641 -13.75 26.05 -8.89
C ALA A 641 -13.12 24.67 -9.00
N ALA A 642 -13.60 23.84 -9.94
CA ALA A 642 -12.97 22.61 -10.38
C ALA A 642 -11.51 22.91 -10.63
N ARG A 643 -11.16 23.88 -11.50
CA ARG A 643 -9.79 24.37 -11.82
C ARG A 643 -8.91 24.74 -10.62
N LYS A 644 -9.45 24.93 -9.42
CA LYS A 644 -8.67 25.15 -8.20
C LYS A 644 -8.42 23.86 -7.40
N PHE A 645 -9.31 22.88 -7.47
CA PHE A 645 -9.28 21.67 -6.64
C PHE A 645 -8.62 20.45 -7.27
N PHE A 646 -8.63 20.29 -8.61
CA PHE A 646 -7.85 19.20 -9.20
C PHE A 646 -6.38 19.62 -9.34
N VAL A 647 -5.56 18.87 -8.64
CA VAL A 647 -4.14 18.77 -8.92
C VAL A 647 -4.05 17.69 -10.01
N PRO A 648 -4.30 17.95 -11.33
CA PRO A 648 -3.35 18.72 -12.14
C PRO A 648 -3.78 19.14 -13.59
N TRP A 649 -4.53 20.22 -13.81
CA TRP A 649 -4.68 20.76 -15.20
C TRP A 649 -3.35 21.19 -15.81
N ARG A 650 -2.34 21.42 -14.96
CA ARG A 650 -0.97 21.72 -15.36
C ARG A 650 -0.37 20.65 -16.28
N PHE A 651 -0.97 19.45 -16.40
CA PHE A 651 -0.48 18.32 -17.22
C PHE A 651 -1.39 17.94 -18.41
N MET A 652 -2.42 18.74 -18.72
CA MET A 652 -3.29 18.56 -19.89
C MET A 652 -3.04 19.66 -20.93
N ARG A 653 -3.23 19.36 -22.23
CA ARG A 653 -3.12 20.40 -23.27
C ARG A 653 -4.25 21.44 -23.09
N PRO A 654 -3.97 22.74 -22.91
CA PRO A 654 -4.97 23.76 -22.58
C PRO A 654 -6.00 24.09 -23.68
N ARG A 655 -6.04 23.36 -24.80
CA ARG A 655 -6.83 23.70 -25.98
C ARG A 655 -8.27 23.18 -25.98
N ARG A 656 -8.63 22.23 -25.10
CA ARG A 656 -10.01 21.67 -25.04
C ARG A 656 -10.83 22.28 -23.90
N LYS A 657 -12.13 22.48 -24.15
CA LYS A 657 -13.10 22.91 -23.13
C LYS A 657 -13.64 21.73 -22.30
N ARG A 658 -13.52 20.49 -22.80
CA ARG A 658 -14.03 19.28 -22.17
C ARG A 658 -13.03 18.13 -22.21
N TYR A 659 -12.95 17.37 -21.12
CA TYR A 659 -12.01 16.27 -20.93
C TYR A 659 -12.71 15.08 -20.32
N ALA A 660 -12.39 13.89 -20.80
CA ALA A 660 -12.82 12.65 -20.20
C ALA A 660 -11.84 12.23 -19.08
N MET A 661 -12.35 11.67 -17.99
CA MET A 661 -11.58 11.44 -16.75
C MET A 661 -11.87 10.04 -16.18
N LEU A 662 -11.15 9.67 -15.12
CA LEU A 662 -11.53 8.58 -14.22
C LEU A 662 -12.48 9.10 -13.14
N PRO A 663 -13.51 8.33 -12.78
CA PRO A 663 -14.45 8.72 -11.72
C PRO A 663 -13.75 8.81 -10.36
N GLY A 664 -14.14 9.79 -9.55
CA GLY A 664 -13.62 10.02 -8.19
C GLY A 664 -14.11 9.05 -7.11
N ASN A 665 -14.11 7.73 -7.36
CA ASN A 665 -14.59 6.71 -6.41
C ASN A 665 -13.47 6.07 -5.59
N GLY A 666 -13.74 5.72 -4.33
CA GLY A 666 -12.73 5.22 -3.40
C GLY A 666 -11.75 6.32 -2.99
N ASN A 667 -10.52 5.92 -2.66
CA ASN A 667 -9.38 6.82 -2.51
C ASN A 667 -8.88 7.42 -3.86
N THR A 668 -9.79 7.93 -4.67
CA THR A 668 -9.58 8.59 -5.96
C THR A 668 -10.15 10.00 -5.91
N GLY A 669 -9.39 10.99 -6.38
CA GLY A 669 -9.83 12.38 -6.36
C GLY A 669 -9.98 12.96 -4.95
N SER A 670 -10.46 14.19 -4.83
CA SER A 670 -10.75 14.86 -3.54
C SER A 670 -11.81 15.92 -3.71
N ASN A 671 -12.65 16.14 -2.70
CA ASN A 671 -13.76 17.09 -2.74
C ASN A 671 -14.68 16.90 -3.96
N ALA A 672 -15.08 15.65 -4.21
CA ALA A 672 -15.92 15.24 -5.34
C ALA A 672 -15.31 15.55 -6.72
N SER A 673 -13.99 15.45 -6.84
CA SER A 673 -13.30 15.58 -8.13
C SER A 673 -12.98 14.22 -8.76
N ASP A 674 -13.04 14.19 -10.09
CA ASP A 674 -12.56 13.09 -10.92
C ASP A 674 -11.01 13.12 -11.02
N MET A 675 -10.40 12.07 -11.55
CA MET A 675 -8.95 11.96 -11.72
C MET A 675 -8.54 11.91 -13.20
N PRO A 676 -7.42 12.50 -13.64
CA PRO A 676 -6.92 12.29 -14.99
C PRO A 676 -6.65 10.81 -15.29
N LEU A 677 -6.89 10.40 -16.55
CA LEU A 677 -6.51 9.06 -17.03
C LEU A 677 -4.98 8.90 -17.12
N PRO A 678 -4.46 7.67 -16.96
CA PRO A 678 -3.02 7.39 -17.06
C PRO A 678 -2.45 7.71 -18.44
N VAL A 679 -1.20 8.17 -18.46
CA VAL A 679 -0.46 8.47 -19.69
C VAL A 679 -0.08 7.18 -20.44
N GLU A 680 -0.02 6.06 -19.71
CA GLU A 680 0.32 4.72 -20.15
C GLU A 680 -0.65 4.21 -21.23
N LEU A 681 -1.84 4.80 -21.39
CA LEU A 681 -2.69 4.55 -22.57
C LEU A 681 -1.95 4.84 -23.89
N ALA A 682 -1.08 5.86 -23.93
CA ALA A 682 -0.23 6.10 -25.09
C ALA A 682 0.81 4.98 -25.31
N PHE A 683 1.19 4.25 -24.24
CA PHE A 683 2.08 3.09 -24.35
C PHE A 683 1.33 1.94 -25.01
N GLY A 684 0.09 1.68 -24.59
CA GLY A 684 -0.79 0.69 -25.21
C GLY A 684 -0.96 0.95 -26.71
N GLY A 685 -1.14 2.22 -27.09
CA GLY A 685 -1.12 2.66 -28.49
C GLY A 685 0.11 2.17 -29.25
N ALA A 686 1.31 2.47 -28.76
CA ALA A 686 2.55 2.11 -29.44
C ALA A 686 2.89 0.61 -29.38
N VAL A 687 2.70 -0.02 -28.22
CA VAL A 687 3.07 -1.42 -27.98
C VAL A 687 2.19 -2.36 -28.78
N TYR A 688 0.88 -2.10 -28.85
CA TYR A 688 -0.08 -2.95 -29.55
C TYR A 688 -0.23 -2.64 -31.04
N GLN A 689 0.44 -1.60 -31.58
CA GLN A 689 0.24 -1.15 -32.98
C GLN A 689 0.29 -2.30 -34.00
N ARG A 690 1.16 -3.28 -33.79
CA ARG A 690 1.33 -4.43 -34.70
C ARG A 690 0.58 -5.68 -34.26
N THR A 691 0.54 -5.96 -32.96
CA THR A 691 0.02 -7.24 -32.43
C THR A 691 -1.47 -7.19 -32.09
N ASP A 692 -2.00 -6.02 -31.76
CA ASP A 692 -3.43 -5.78 -31.53
C ASP A 692 -3.79 -4.33 -31.98
N PRO A 693 -3.92 -4.10 -33.31
CA PRO A 693 -4.18 -2.77 -33.86
C PRO A 693 -5.52 -2.17 -33.40
N VAL A 694 -6.46 -3.00 -32.93
CA VAL A 694 -7.74 -2.55 -32.37
C VAL A 694 -7.52 -1.93 -31.00
N MET A 695 -6.82 -2.64 -30.10
CA MET A 695 -6.45 -2.10 -28.79
C MET A 695 -5.58 -0.85 -28.93
N SER A 696 -4.59 -0.87 -29.83
CA SER A 696 -3.74 0.30 -30.12
C SER A 696 -4.58 1.55 -30.44
N ARG A 697 -5.49 1.43 -31.42
CA ARG A 697 -6.38 2.53 -31.84
C ARG A 697 -7.33 2.97 -30.73
N ARG A 698 -7.88 2.03 -29.96
CA ARG A 698 -8.76 2.31 -28.81
C ARG A 698 -8.03 3.11 -27.75
N CYS A 699 -6.84 2.67 -27.31
CA CYS A 699 -6.03 3.40 -26.35
C CYS A 699 -5.69 4.81 -26.83
N MET A 700 -5.31 4.98 -28.09
CA MET A 700 -5.00 6.30 -28.65
C MET A 700 -6.23 7.22 -28.72
N THR A 701 -7.43 6.70 -29.00
CA THR A 701 -8.67 7.48 -28.93
C THR A 701 -9.03 7.86 -27.50
N THR A 702 -8.94 6.93 -26.54
CA THR A 702 -9.17 7.19 -25.12
C THR A 702 -8.22 8.26 -24.59
N TRP A 703 -6.92 8.13 -24.87
CA TRP A 703 -5.88 9.10 -24.48
C TRP A 703 -6.16 10.49 -25.04
N ARG A 704 -6.60 10.59 -26.31
CA ARG A 704 -7.00 11.87 -26.92
C ARG A 704 -8.24 12.46 -26.28
N ARG A 705 -9.27 11.65 -25.99
CA ARG A 705 -10.49 12.09 -25.28
C ARG A 705 -10.18 12.63 -23.89
N ALA A 706 -9.14 12.10 -23.24
CA ALA A 706 -8.62 12.58 -21.96
C ALA A 706 -7.79 13.87 -22.05
N GLY A 707 -7.64 14.47 -23.25
CA GLY A 707 -6.83 15.67 -23.44
C GLY A 707 -5.35 15.42 -23.72
N CYS A 708 -4.99 14.18 -24.06
CA CYS A 708 -3.60 13.74 -24.26
C CYS A 708 -2.74 14.03 -23.02
N PRO A 709 -3.07 13.47 -21.83
CA PRO A 709 -2.23 13.63 -20.65
C PRO A 709 -0.79 13.25 -20.99
N VAL A 710 0.18 14.05 -20.57
CA VAL A 710 1.57 13.94 -21.03
C VAL A 710 2.55 13.49 -19.95
N SER A 711 2.05 13.16 -18.76
CA SER A 711 2.86 12.53 -17.72
C SER A 711 1.96 11.98 -16.62
N SER A 712 2.28 10.77 -16.17
CA SER A 712 2.04 10.34 -14.80
C SER A 712 3.33 10.68 -14.04
N HIS A 713 3.19 11.12 -12.79
CA HIS A 713 4.24 11.65 -11.91
C HIS A 713 5.57 10.87 -11.78
N TYR A 714 5.73 9.75 -12.48
CA TYR A 714 6.78 8.76 -12.29
C TYR A 714 7.36 8.16 -13.58
N CYS A 715 6.90 8.50 -14.81
CA CYS A 715 7.33 7.78 -16.03
C CYS A 715 7.87 8.64 -17.20
N ASP A 716 8.39 9.83 -16.93
CA ASP A 716 8.74 10.82 -17.96
C ASP A 716 9.54 10.27 -19.15
N ILE A 717 10.70 9.66 -18.90
CA ILE A 717 11.58 9.16 -19.96
C ILE A 717 10.95 7.95 -20.66
N ALA A 718 10.28 7.06 -19.93
CA ALA A 718 9.53 5.94 -20.51
C ALA A 718 8.44 6.45 -21.48
N PHE A 719 7.66 7.46 -21.08
CA PHE A 719 6.67 8.09 -21.94
C PHE A 719 7.29 8.70 -23.19
N LEU A 720 8.35 9.48 -23.05
CA LEU A 720 9.04 10.09 -24.18
C LEU A 720 9.65 9.04 -25.13
N ALA A 721 10.08 7.90 -24.60
CA ALA A 721 10.65 6.81 -25.36
C ALA A 721 9.59 5.98 -26.12
N VAL A 722 8.37 5.86 -25.60
CA VAL A 722 7.37 4.88 -26.06
C VAL A 722 6.13 5.52 -26.67
N ALA A 723 5.70 6.70 -26.27
CA ALA A 723 4.50 7.34 -26.82
C ALA A 723 4.72 7.79 -28.26
N ASP A 724 3.67 7.66 -29.09
CA ASP A 724 3.63 8.17 -30.45
C ASP A 724 2.25 8.79 -30.75
N PRO A 725 2.14 10.12 -30.68
CA PRO A 725 0.88 10.81 -30.94
C PRO A 725 0.39 10.69 -32.39
N SER A 726 1.25 10.29 -33.32
CA SER A 726 0.91 10.15 -34.74
C SER A 726 0.11 8.87 -35.04
N LEU A 727 0.11 7.90 -34.11
CA LEU A 727 -0.61 6.65 -34.28
C LEU A 727 -2.11 6.88 -34.47
N PRO A 728 -2.78 6.16 -35.40
CA PRO A 728 -4.20 6.38 -35.65
C PRO A 728 -5.03 6.09 -34.41
N GLY A 729 -6.14 6.83 -34.25
CA GLY A 729 -7.21 6.46 -33.32
C GLY A 729 -8.24 5.58 -34.00
N SER A 730 -9.15 5.00 -33.23
CA SER A 730 -10.40 4.45 -33.72
C SER A 730 -11.47 5.55 -33.85
N ALA A 731 -12.45 5.35 -34.75
CA ALA A 731 -13.60 6.24 -34.88
C ALA A 731 -14.49 6.24 -33.62
N ARG A 732 -14.54 5.11 -32.91
CA ARG A 732 -15.23 4.91 -31.64
C ARG A 732 -14.33 4.17 -30.66
N VAL A 733 -14.40 4.50 -29.38
CA VAL A 733 -13.72 3.73 -28.32
C VAL A 733 -14.43 2.39 -28.12
N GLY A 734 -15.77 2.36 -28.23
CA GLY A 734 -16.57 1.17 -27.92
C GLY A 734 -17.02 1.16 -26.45
N LEU A 735 -17.61 2.28 -26.01
CA LEU A 735 -18.06 2.47 -24.62
C LEU A 735 -19.48 1.92 -24.41
N GLU A 736 -19.64 0.60 -24.48
CA GLU A 736 -20.90 -0.07 -24.14
C GLU A 736 -21.04 -0.25 -22.62
N SER A 737 -22.27 -0.50 -22.16
CA SER A 737 -22.50 -0.95 -20.80
C SER A 737 -21.76 -2.27 -20.57
N CYS A 738 -21.07 -2.42 -19.45
CA CYS A 738 -20.32 -3.62 -19.13
C CYS A 738 -20.16 -3.81 -17.62
N LEU A 739 -19.99 -5.07 -17.22
CA LEU A 739 -19.49 -5.41 -15.90
C LEU A 739 -17.97 -5.46 -15.95
N LEU A 740 -17.32 -4.62 -15.15
CA LEU A 740 -15.90 -4.69 -14.86
C LEU A 740 -15.76 -5.59 -13.63
N GLU A 741 -15.71 -6.90 -13.89
CA GLU A 741 -15.62 -7.93 -12.85
C GLU A 741 -14.57 -7.55 -11.80
N GLY A 742 -14.96 -7.63 -10.53
CA GLY A 742 -14.12 -7.28 -9.38
C GLY A 742 -14.48 -5.94 -8.73
N ASN A 743 -14.86 -4.90 -9.47
CA ASN A 743 -15.02 -3.56 -8.88
C ASN A 743 -16.25 -2.75 -9.29
N TYR A 744 -16.73 -2.82 -10.54
CA TYR A 744 -17.77 -1.90 -11.00
C TYR A 744 -18.69 -2.47 -12.08
N ALA A 745 -19.92 -1.98 -12.11
CA ALA A 745 -20.76 -2.03 -13.31
C ALA A 745 -20.81 -0.63 -13.96
N VAL A 746 -20.53 -0.58 -15.25
CA VAL A 746 -20.63 0.62 -16.07
C VAL A 746 -21.91 0.53 -16.89
N MET A 747 -22.86 1.42 -16.65
CA MET A 747 -24.10 1.53 -17.41
C MET A 747 -24.05 2.79 -18.28
N ARG A 748 -24.32 2.65 -19.58
CA ARG A 748 -24.21 3.76 -20.55
C ARG A 748 -25.38 3.82 -21.51
N ALA A 749 -25.72 5.04 -21.90
CA ALA A 749 -26.62 5.30 -22.99
C ALA A 749 -26.12 6.47 -23.85
N MET A 750 -26.34 6.36 -25.16
CA MET A 750 -25.80 7.29 -26.17
C MET A 750 -24.29 7.55 -25.98
N PRO A 751 -23.46 6.49 -25.85
CA PRO A 751 -22.04 6.65 -25.56
C PRO A 751 -21.34 7.46 -26.65
N GLU A 752 -20.30 8.19 -26.26
CA GLU A 752 -19.49 9.00 -27.16
C GLU A 752 -20.25 10.17 -27.84
N THR A 753 -21.38 10.58 -27.28
CA THR A 753 -22.15 11.75 -27.73
C THR A 753 -22.20 12.85 -26.66
N SER A 754 -22.65 14.06 -27.04
CA SER A 754 -22.87 15.14 -26.07
C SER A 754 -24.04 14.90 -25.12
N ARG A 755 -24.87 13.87 -25.38
CA ARG A 755 -26.00 13.45 -24.54
C ARG A 755 -25.72 12.16 -23.79
N GLU A 756 -24.47 11.72 -23.76
CA GLU A 756 -24.06 10.51 -23.08
C GLU A 756 -24.50 10.55 -21.61
N ILE A 757 -25.13 9.47 -21.16
CA ILE A 757 -25.35 9.17 -19.76
C ILE A 757 -24.42 8.03 -19.39
N PHE A 758 -23.68 8.22 -18.32
CA PHE A 758 -22.75 7.27 -17.77
C PHE A 758 -23.04 7.13 -16.28
N ILE A 759 -23.30 5.91 -15.85
CA ILE A 759 -23.54 5.57 -14.46
C ILE A 759 -22.51 4.52 -14.07
N LEU A 760 -21.83 4.78 -12.96
CA LEU A 760 -20.93 3.84 -12.34
C LEU A 760 -21.60 3.30 -11.09
N VAL A 761 -21.64 1.98 -10.94
CA VAL A 761 -22.09 1.34 -9.69
C VAL A 761 -20.92 0.58 -9.11
N LYS A 762 -20.56 0.85 -7.85
CA LYS A 762 -19.61 0.04 -7.08
C LYS A 762 -20.25 -1.32 -6.80
N CYS A 763 -19.62 -2.37 -7.33
CA CYS A 763 -20.04 -3.73 -7.06
C CYS A 763 -18.89 -4.73 -7.18
N GLY A 764 -18.88 -5.75 -6.33
CA GLY A 764 -17.91 -6.84 -6.41
C GLY A 764 -16.76 -6.73 -5.40
N GLN A 765 -15.83 -7.66 -5.53
CA GLN A 765 -14.89 -8.13 -4.49
C GLN A 765 -13.74 -7.18 -4.12
N ALA A 766 -13.54 -6.07 -4.82
CA ALA A 766 -12.46 -5.12 -4.51
C ALA A 766 -12.72 -4.41 -3.16
N THR A 767 -11.74 -4.51 -2.25
CA THR A 767 -11.86 -4.18 -0.82
C THR A 767 -10.86 -3.13 -0.33
N HIS A 768 -9.63 -3.09 -0.88
CA HIS A 768 -8.56 -2.18 -0.46
C HIS A 768 -8.74 -0.79 -1.04
N HIS A 769 -8.35 0.29 -0.35
CA HIS A 769 -8.38 1.70 -0.82
C HIS A 769 -9.66 2.15 -1.57
N ASN A 770 -10.70 1.30 -1.58
CA ASN A 770 -12.07 1.53 -1.91
C ASN A 770 -12.74 1.94 -0.60
N ASP A 771 -13.83 2.67 -0.72
CA ASP A 771 -14.54 3.12 0.45
C ASP A 771 -15.57 2.06 0.86
N PHE A 772 -16.32 2.36 1.92
CA PHE A 772 -17.45 1.52 2.31
C PHE A 772 -18.69 1.93 1.52
N ASP A 773 -18.54 1.84 0.19
CA ASP A 773 -19.43 2.36 -0.83
C ASP A 773 -20.08 1.25 -1.66
N GLU A 774 -20.10 0.00 -1.17
CA GLU A 774 -20.68 -1.14 -1.90
C GLU A 774 -22.16 -0.89 -2.24
N GLY A 775 -22.52 -1.05 -3.51
CA GLY A 775 -23.84 -0.67 -4.03
C GLY A 775 -24.04 0.84 -4.18
N GLY A 776 -23.04 1.67 -3.89
CA GLY A 776 -23.01 3.09 -4.22
C GLY A 776 -22.94 3.32 -5.73
N PHE A 777 -23.43 4.46 -6.19
CA PHE A 777 -23.36 4.81 -7.61
C PHE A 777 -23.00 6.28 -7.84
N ALA A 778 -22.46 6.59 -9.00
CA ALA A 778 -22.24 7.96 -9.49
C ALA A 778 -22.80 8.10 -10.92
N MET A 779 -23.21 9.30 -11.30
CA MET A 779 -23.91 9.57 -12.55
C MET A 779 -23.40 10.84 -13.21
N TRP A 780 -23.12 10.74 -14.51
CA TRP A 780 -22.82 11.84 -15.41
C TRP A 780 -23.86 11.84 -16.53
N ALA A 781 -24.34 13.01 -16.91
CA ALA A 781 -25.21 13.17 -18.07
C ALA A 781 -24.92 14.49 -18.79
N ASN A 782 -25.04 14.49 -20.11
CA ASN A 782 -24.86 15.68 -20.95
C ASN A 782 -23.47 16.37 -20.78
N GLY A 783 -22.45 15.60 -20.43
CA GLY A 783 -21.10 16.11 -20.12
C GLY A 783 -21.01 16.89 -18.80
N CYS A 784 -21.86 16.55 -17.82
CA CYS A 784 -21.88 17.13 -16.48
C CYS A 784 -21.86 16.01 -15.43
N PRO A 785 -21.03 16.11 -14.37
CA PRO A 785 -21.21 15.28 -13.18
C PRO A 785 -22.52 15.68 -12.49
N LEU A 786 -23.32 14.69 -12.09
CA LEU A 786 -24.60 14.89 -11.40
C LEU A 786 -24.52 14.27 -10.00
N ALA A 787 -24.87 12.99 -9.87
CA ALA A 787 -24.65 12.25 -8.62
C ALA A 787 -23.17 11.88 -8.53
N GLY A 788 -22.52 12.20 -7.42
CA GLY A 788 -21.07 12.03 -7.28
C GLY A 788 -20.70 11.32 -5.99
N ASP A 789 -19.42 11.00 -5.91
CA ASP A 789 -18.74 10.56 -4.69
C ASP A 789 -17.88 11.72 -4.15
N PHE A 790 -17.51 11.71 -2.88
CA PHE A 790 -16.59 12.70 -2.32
C PHE A 790 -15.12 12.39 -2.63
N GLY A 791 -14.79 11.13 -2.93
CA GLY A 791 -13.44 10.66 -3.19
C GLY A 791 -12.55 10.65 -1.93
N TYR A 792 -11.24 10.68 -2.13
CA TYR A 792 -10.25 10.34 -1.08
C TYR A 792 -10.33 11.24 0.18
N PHE A 793 -10.55 12.54 0.01
CA PHE A 793 -10.68 13.47 1.12
C PHE A 793 -11.75 14.51 0.83
N ALA A 794 -12.50 14.86 1.88
CA ALA A 794 -13.42 15.98 1.85
C ALA A 794 -13.24 16.89 3.07
N GLU A 795 -13.52 18.18 2.92
CA GLU A 795 -13.50 19.13 4.03
C GLU A 795 -14.91 19.47 4.50
N HIS A 796 -15.17 19.37 5.81
CA HIS A 796 -16.43 19.69 6.48
C HIS A 796 -16.19 20.50 7.73
N GLU A 797 -16.82 21.66 7.84
CA GLU A 797 -16.75 22.51 9.03
C GLU A 797 -15.30 22.77 9.49
N GLY A 798 -14.38 22.93 8.53
CA GLY A 798 -12.95 23.13 8.77
C GLY A 798 -12.17 21.87 9.19
N LYS A 799 -12.80 20.70 9.18
CA LYS A 799 -12.18 19.40 9.45
C LYS A 799 -12.04 18.58 8.18
N ARG A 800 -10.89 17.94 8.00
CA ARG A 800 -10.66 16.96 6.93
C ARG A 800 -11.27 15.62 7.34
N CYS A 801 -12.17 15.08 6.52
CA CYS A 801 -12.80 13.80 6.72
C CYS A 801 -12.29 12.81 5.67
N GLY A 802 -11.90 11.60 6.11
CA GLY A 802 -11.41 10.54 5.20
C GLY A 802 -12.54 9.92 4.38
N ALA A 803 -12.21 9.32 3.24
CA ALA A 803 -13.21 8.79 2.29
C ALA A 803 -14.09 7.65 2.83
N SER A 804 -13.61 6.90 3.81
CA SER A 804 -14.21 5.66 4.28
C SER A 804 -15.46 5.83 5.16
N ASP A 805 -16.37 6.76 4.86
CA ASP A 805 -17.61 6.94 5.61
C ASP A 805 -18.78 6.57 4.72
N THR A 806 -19.54 5.52 5.07
CA THR A 806 -20.66 5.03 4.24
C THR A 806 -21.62 6.15 3.84
N TRP A 807 -21.94 7.04 4.77
CA TRP A 807 -22.87 8.14 4.53
C TRP A 807 -22.43 9.11 3.42
N LYS A 808 -21.14 9.17 3.05
CA LYS A 808 -20.63 10.03 1.96
C LYS A 808 -20.98 9.52 0.57
N HIS A 809 -21.41 8.27 0.46
CA HIS A 809 -21.69 7.64 -0.82
C HIS A 809 -23.20 7.60 -1.08
N ASN A 810 -23.57 7.38 -2.35
CA ASN A 810 -24.98 7.25 -2.76
C ASN A 810 -25.52 5.85 -2.39
N CYS A 811 -25.52 5.53 -1.10
CA CYS A 811 -25.77 4.19 -0.55
C CYS A 811 -26.72 4.22 0.67
N VAL A 812 -26.87 3.08 1.35
CA VAL A 812 -27.65 2.96 2.58
C VAL A 812 -26.71 2.80 3.77
N GLU A 813 -26.85 3.69 4.74
CA GLU A 813 -26.17 3.63 6.04
C GLU A 813 -27.07 2.95 7.08
N PHE A 814 -26.48 2.17 7.98
CA PHE A 814 -27.19 1.47 9.05
C PHE A 814 -26.66 1.93 10.41
N ASN A 815 -27.57 2.16 11.36
CA ASN A 815 -27.28 2.59 12.72
C ASN A 815 -26.43 3.86 12.87
N GLY A 816 -26.33 4.70 11.83
CA GLY A 816 -25.43 5.86 11.82
C GLY A 816 -23.95 5.47 11.85
N MET A 817 -23.62 4.24 11.43
CA MET A 817 -22.28 3.70 11.38
C MET A 817 -21.87 3.34 9.96
N THR A 818 -20.57 3.28 9.76
CA THR A 818 -19.96 2.87 8.51
C THR A 818 -19.99 1.35 8.37
N SER A 819 -20.40 0.85 7.20
CA SER A 819 -20.43 -0.58 6.90
C SER A 819 -19.03 -1.17 6.85
N GLY A 820 -18.86 -2.41 7.29
CA GLY A 820 -17.56 -2.99 7.60
C GLY A 820 -16.85 -3.80 6.51
N PHE A 821 -16.71 -3.31 5.29
CA PHE A 821 -16.05 -4.05 4.19
C PHE A 821 -14.53 -3.80 4.12
N LEU A 822 -13.77 -4.42 5.02
CA LEU A 822 -12.30 -4.25 5.11
C LEU A 822 -11.49 -5.36 4.41
N GLY A 823 -12.08 -6.16 3.53
CA GLY A 823 -11.44 -7.39 3.03
C GLY A 823 -11.43 -8.54 4.04
N ILE A 824 -11.82 -8.29 5.30
CA ILE A 824 -12.23 -9.33 6.27
C ILE A 824 -13.59 -9.91 5.85
N GLU A 825 -14.52 -9.03 5.49
CA GLU A 825 -15.73 -9.37 4.73
C GLU A 825 -15.40 -9.18 3.25
N LYS A 826 -15.39 -10.28 2.49
CA LYS A 826 -15.33 -10.19 1.03
C LYS A 826 -16.72 -9.83 0.53
N THR A 827 -16.84 -8.69 -0.15
CA THR A 827 -18.04 -8.36 -0.92
C THR A 827 -18.28 -9.47 -1.96
N LEU A 828 -19.54 -9.77 -2.23
CA LEU A 828 -19.89 -10.82 -3.16
C LEU A 828 -19.83 -10.29 -4.60
N PRO A 829 -19.53 -11.13 -5.60
CA PRO A 829 -19.79 -10.75 -6.98
C PRO A 829 -21.29 -10.45 -7.16
N PRO A 830 -21.67 -9.57 -8.10
CA PRO A 830 -23.08 -9.32 -8.41
C PRO A 830 -23.83 -10.63 -8.70
N GLU A 831 -25.04 -10.78 -8.15
CA GLU A 831 -25.89 -11.94 -8.41
C GLU A 831 -26.32 -12.01 -9.90
N ARG A 832 -26.46 -10.84 -10.53
CA ARG A 832 -26.93 -10.72 -11.92
C ARG A 832 -26.43 -9.43 -12.57
N TRP A 833 -26.02 -9.52 -13.84
CA TRP A 833 -25.79 -8.39 -14.74
C TRP A 833 -26.36 -8.71 -16.12
N ILE A 834 -27.18 -7.81 -16.66
CA ILE A 834 -27.75 -7.93 -18.01
C ILE A 834 -27.75 -6.55 -18.66
N SER A 835 -27.35 -6.49 -19.93
CA SER A 835 -27.40 -5.27 -20.72
C SER A 835 -28.13 -5.51 -22.03
N THR A 836 -29.05 -4.61 -22.37
CA THR A 836 -29.80 -4.60 -23.62
C THR A 836 -29.78 -3.20 -24.22
N ASP A 837 -30.32 -3.04 -25.43
CA ASP A 837 -30.52 -1.72 -26.04
C ASP A 837 -31.49 -0.83 -25.25
N LEU A 838 -32.48 -1.45 -24.57
CA LEU A 838 -33.51 -0.74 -23.82
C LEU A 838 -33.07 -0.44 -22.38
N ALA A 839 -32.43 -1.39 -21.70
CA ALA A 839 -32.10 -1.27 -20.30
C ALA A 839 -30.88 -2.07 -19.87
N ASP A 840 -30.21 -1.60 -18.82
CA ASP A 840 -29.24 -2.37 -18.03
C ASP A 840 -29.87 -2.80 -16.70
N TYR A 841 -29.56 -4.00 -16.23
CA TYR A 841 -30.03 -4.58 -14.98
C TYR A 841 -28.87 -5.14 -14.16
N LEU A 842 -28.81 -4.77 -12.89
CA LEU A 842 -27.79 -5.22 -11.94
C LEU A 842 -28.45 -5.60 -10.61
N VAL A 843 -28.00 -6.70 -10.01
CA VAL A 843 -28.40 -7.14 -8.67
C VAL A 843 -27.16 -7.30 -7.80
N CYS A 844 -27.09 -6.52 -6.72
CA CYS A 844 -26.05 -6.62 -5.69
C CYS A 844 -26.64 -7.22 -4.42
N HIS A 845 -25.99 -8.27 -3.89
CA HIS A 845 -26.24 -8.79 -2.55
C HIS A 845 -25.15 -8.30 -1.60
N ILE A 846 -25.54 -7.54 -0.60
CA ILE A 846 -24.65 -6.77 0.26
C ILE A 846 -24.91 -7.18 1.73
N PRO A 847 -24.47 -8.39 2.14
CA PRO A 847 -24.59 -8.80 3.53
C PRO A 847 -23.66 -7.94 4.39
N ILE A 848 -24.15 -7.50 5.55
CA ILE A 848 -23.35 -6.73 6.52
C ILE A 848 -23.35 -7.51 7.83
N THR A 849 -22.15 -7.80 8.36
CA THR A 849 -21.99 -8.43 9.69
C THR A 849 -21.08 -7.66 10.63
N ASN A 850 -20.49 -6.56 10.16
CA ASN A 850 -19.65 -5.69 10.96
C ASN A 850 -19.89 -4.22 10.58
N PHE A 851 -19.68 -3.34 11.56
CA PHE A 851 -19.59 -1.91 11.43
C PHE A 851 -18.18 -1.44 11.75
N ARG A 852 -17.91 -0.18 11.40
CA ARG A 852 -16.72 0.54 11.83
C ARG A 852 -17.11 1.88 12.45
N ASP A 853 -16.49 2.18 13.58
CA ASP A 853 -16.52 3.50 14.20
C ASP A 853 -15.20 4.20 13.88
N LEU A 854 -15.26 5.28 13.09
CA LEU A 854 -14.07 6.04 12.70
C LEU A 854 -13.51 6.92 13.82
N GLU A 855 -14.29 7.19 14.87
CA GLU A 855 -13.91 8.06 15.98
C GLU A 855 -13.34 7.28 17.18
N ALA A 856 -13.82 6.06 17.42
CA ALA A 856 -13.50 5.30 18.63
C ALA A 856 -12.33 4.29 18.51
N GLY A 857 -11.83 3.97 17.31
CA GLY A 857 -10.92 2.84 17.11
C GLY A 857 -9.90 2.97 15.97
N SER A 858 -8.97 2.02 15.93
CA SER A 858 -8.07 1.81 14.79
C SER A 858 -8.87 1.47 13.54
N TYR A 859 -8.26 1.69 12.36
CA TYR A 859 -8.81 1.21 11.08
C TYR A 859 -9.12 -0.30 11.08
N MET A 860 -8.48 -1.08 11.96
CA MET A 860 -8.70 -2.52 12.10
C MET A 860 -9.81 -2.93 13.06
N ASP A 861 -10.36 -1.99 13.84
CA ASP A 861 -11.27 -2.32 14.94
C ASP A 861 -12.71 -2.38 14.43
N MET A 862 -13.18 -3.60 14.16
CA MET A 862 -14.52 -3.87 13.64
C MET A 862 -15.50 -4.15 14.77
N ILE A 863 -16.67 -3.52 14.72
CA ILE A 863 -17.77 -3.73 15.65
C ILE A 863 -18.69 -4.78 15.04
N LYS A 864 -18.81 -5.94 15.68
CA LYS A 864 -19.72 -6.99 15.20
C LYS A 864 -21.16 -6.48 15.21
N ALA A 865 -21.88 -6.72 14.12
CA ALA A 865 -23.28 -6.38 13.94
C ALA A 865 -24.16 -7.63 13.85
N ASP A 866 -25.43 -7.49 14.19
CA ASP A 866 -26.44 -8.46 13.79
C ASP A 866 -26.52 -8.47 12.26
N ARG A 867 -26.60 -9.67 11.69
CA ARG A 867 -26.56 -9.86 10.23
C ARG A 867 -27.68 -9.08 9.55
N ILE A 868 -27.32 -8.25 8.58
CA ILE A 868 -28.23 -7.52 7.71
C ILE A 868 -28.27 -8.22 6.35
N GLU A 869 -29.48 -8.56 5.89
CA GLU A 869 -29.72 -9.10 4.55
C GLU A 869 -30.25 -7.99 3.65
N TYR A 870 -29.34 -7.39 2.89
CA TYR A 870 -29.60 -6.26 2.02
C TYR A 870 -29.30 -6.61 0.55
N ARG A 871 -30.31 -6.44 -0.30
CA ARG A 871 -30.18 -6.49 -1.76
C ARG A 871 -30.47 -5.13 -2.35
N ARG A 872 -29.62 -4.71 -3.29
CA ARG A 872 -29.80 -3.49 -4.07
C ARG A 872 -29.85 -3.83 -5.55
N LEU A 873 -30.94 -3.45 -6.19
CA LEU A 873 -31.21 -3.72 -7.60
C LEU A 873 -31.24 -2.39 -8.37
N PHE A 874 -30.71 -2.42 -9.58
CA PHE A 874 -30.66 -1.28 -10.47
C PHE A 874 -31.27 -1.65 -11.82
N ILE A 875 -32.15 -0.81 -12.35
CA ILE A 875 -32.52 -0.81 -13.76
C ILE A 875 -32.22 0.58 -14.33
N PHE A 876 -31.25 0.67 -15.25
CA PHE A 876 -31.04 1.87 -16.04
C PHE A 876 -31.81 1.78 -17.35
N VAL A 877 -32.92 2.51 -17.47
CA VAL A 877 -33.71 2.58 -18.71
C VAL A 877 -33.10 3.61 -19.63
N LYS A 878 -32.61 3.18 -20.80
CA LYS A 878 -31.80 4.01 -21.69
C LYS A 878 -32.66 4.93 -22.56
N PRO A 879 -32.27 6.21 -22.75
CA PRO A 879 -31.23 6.99 -22.08
C PRO A 879 -31.83 7.93 -21.03
N ARG A 880 -32.64 7.44 -20.10
CA ARG A 880 -33.64 8.27 -19.40
C ARG A 880 -33.39 8.38 -17.90
N PHE A 881 -33.40 7.27 -17.17
CA PHE A 881 -33.35 7.28 -15.71
C PHE A 881 -32.83 5.97 -15.15
N LEU A 882 -32.35 6.03 -13.92
CA LEU A 882 -31.97 4.90 -13.08
C LEU A 882 -33.08 4.63 -12.07
N LEU A 883 -33.60 3.41 -12.03
CA LEU A 883 -34.47 2.92 -10.96
C LEU A 883 -33.60 2.12 -9.98
N VAL A 884 -33.63 2.50 -8.71
CA VAL A 884 -32.97 1.79 -7.61
C VAL A 884 -34.03 1.16 -6.72
N LEU A 885 -33.91 -0.14 -6.47
CA LEU A 885 -34.70 -0.86 -5.48
C LEU A 885 -33.78 -1.38 -4.38
N ASP A 886 -33.96 -0.86 -3.18
CA ASP A 886 -33.32 -1.34 -1.97
C ASP A 886 -34.29 -2.26 -1.22
N ARG A 887 -33.89 -3.50 -0.94
CA ARG A 887 -34.67 -4.47 -0.18
C ARG A 887 -33.86 -5.02 0.98
N MET A 888 -34.32 -4.77 2.20
CA MET A 888 -33.70 -5.24 3.43
C MET A 888 -34.69 -6.17 4.13
N ASN A 889 -34.53 -7.48 3.92
CA ASN A 889 -35.43 -8.48 4.50
C ASN A 889 -35.15 -8.68 6.00
N GLN A 890 -33.88 -8.56 6.41
CA GLN A 890 -33.45 -8.65 7.79
C GLN A 890 -32.58 -7.43 8.10
N CYS A 891 -33.04 -6.55 8.99
CA CYS A 891 -32.30 -5.38 9.45
C CYS A 891 -32.85 -4.94 10.82
N PRO A 892 -32.14 -5.17 11.93
CA PRO A 892 -32.62 -4.73 13.25
C PRO A 892 -32.32 -3.23 13.50
N TYR A 893 -31.54 -2.59 12.63
CA TYR A 893 -31.04 -1.23 12.84
C TYR A 893 -31.88 -0.18 12.10
N PRO A 894 -31.90 1.08 12.58
CA PRO A 894 -32.38 2.20 11.78
C PRO A 894 -31.47 2.40 10.57
N ARG A 895 -32.02 2.93 9.48
CA ARG A 895 -31.33 3.07 8.19
C ARG A 895 -31.51 4.45 7.58
N ARG A 896 -30.53 4.89 6.81
CA ARG A 896 -30.56 6.14 6.05
C ARG A 896 -30.15 5.91 4.60
N TRP A 897 -31.00 6.29 3.67
CA TRP A 897 -30.70 6.28 2.24
C TRP A 897 -30.10 7.62 1.84
N TRP A 898 -28.90 7.63 1.27
CA TRP A 898 -28.17 8.85 0.93
C TRP A 898 -28.11 9.08 -0.58
N LEU A 899 -28.24 10.34 -0.99
CA LEU A 899 -27.84 10.80 -2.32
C LEU A 899 -27.20 12.18 -2.28
N HIS A 900 -26.03 12.26 -2.89
CA HIS A 900 -25.15 13.42 -3.01
C HIS A 900 -25.00 13.78 -4.49
N ALA A 901 -25.14 15.06 -4.80
CA ALA A 901 -25.06 15.57 -6.16
C ALA A 901 -24.34 16.93 -6.22
N GLN A 902 -23.58 17.14 -7.29
CA GLN A 902 -22.96 18.43 -7.59
C GLN A 902 -24.01 19.43 -8.09
N ALA A 903 -24.54 20.24 -7.16
CA ALA A 903 -25.67 21.11 -7.42
C ALA A 903 -25.49 22.49 -6.77
N ARG A 904 -26.09 23.51 -7.37
CA ARG A 904 -26.16 24.86 -6.81
C ARG A 904 -27.14 24.91 -5.65
N SER A 905 -28.25 24.21 -5.80
CA SER A 905 -29.31 24.11 -4.80
C SER A 905 -30.06 22.78 -4.91
N VAL A 906 -30.76 22.43 -3.84
CA VAL A 906 -31.70 21.31 -3.83
C VAL A 906 -33.02 21.79 -3.24
N THR A 907 -34.13 21.33 -3.82
CA THR A 907 -35.48 21.58 -3.28
C THR A 907 -36.20 20.26 -3.08
N VAL A 908 -36.83 20.07 -1.93
CA VAL A 908 -37.59 18.86 -1.58
C VAL A 908 -39.09 19.20 -1.51
N ARG A 909 -39.94 18.35 -2.11
CA ARG A 909 -41.41 18.39 -1.98
C ARG A 909 -41.99 16.99 -2.08
N GLN A 910 -42.75 16.54 -1.07
CA GLN A 910 -43.55 15.29 -1.11
C GLN A 910 -42.80 14.06 -1.67
N GLY A 911 -41.66 13.65 -1.06
CA GLY A 911 -40.88 12.51 -1.55
C GLY A 911 -40.10 12.73 -2.85
N ARG A 912 -40.06 13.96 -3.35
CA ARG A 912 -39.26 14.35 -4.51
C ARG A 912 -38.17 15.34 -4.11
N ALA A 913 -36.96 15.13 -4.62
CA ALA A 913 -35.89 16.12 -4.60
C ALA A 913 -35.57 16.58 -6.03
N LEU A 914 -35.30 17.87 -6.20
CA LEU A 914 -34.80 18.45 -7.44
C LEU A 914 -33.50 19.19 -7.14
N PHE A 915 -32.40 18.67 -7.68
CA PHE A 915 -31.09 19.28 -7.63
C PHE A 915 -30.89 20.14 -8.88
N ARG A 916 -30.66 21.43 -8.66
CA ARG A 916 -30.31 22.37 -9.75
C ARG A 916 -28.84 22.23 -10.05
N GLY A 917 -28.51 21.56 -11.15
CA GLY A 917 -27.15 21.13 -11.43
C GLY A 917 -26.20 22.31 -11.63
N ALA A 918 -24.94 22.14 -11.24
CA ALA A 918 -23.94 23.19 -11.36
C ALA A 918 -23.59 23.55 -12.81
N PHE A 919 -23.90 22.66 -13.77
CA PHE A 919 -23.46 22.69 -15.16
C PHE A 919 -24.60 22.68 -16.19
N GLY A 920 -25.83 23.02 -15.76
CA GLY A 920 -26.97 23.18 -16.67
C GLY A 920 -27.74 21.90 -17.02
N THR A 921 -27.48 20.80 -16.32
CA THR A 921 -28.35 19.60 -16.31
C THR A 921 -28.81 19.37 -14.88
N ASP A 922 -30.12 19.28 -14.66
CA ASP A 922 -30.69 19.05 -13.33
C ASP A 922 -30.77 17.56 -13.02
N LEU A 923 -30.89 17.21 -11.75
CA LEU A 923 -31.11 15.84 -11.29
C LEU A 923 -32.40 15.79 -10.47
N ALA A 924 -33.36 14.98 -10.89
CA ALA A 924 -34.57 14.72 -10.13
C ALA A 924 -34.54 13.34 -9.48
N VAL A 925 -34.96 13.29 -8.22
CA VAL A 925 -35.04 12.06 -7.43
C VAL A 925 -36.47 11.92 -6.92
N PHE A 926 -37.08 10.76 -7.17
CA PHE A 926 -38.45 10.45 -6.77
C PHE A 926 -38.46 9.20 -5.91
N PHE A 927 -38.82 9.33 -4.65
CA PHE A 927 -39.16 8.20 -3.80
C PHE A 927 -40.57 7.74 -4.13
N VAL A 928 -40.61 6.64 -4.86
CA VAL A 928 -41.83 5.98 -5.29
C VAL A 928 -42.38 5.09 -4.18
N GLU A 929 -41.47 4.52 -3.39
CA GLU A 929 -41.81 3.73 -2.21
C GLU A 929 -40.84 4.02 -1.05
N PRO A 930 -41.36 4.33 0.16
CA PRO A 930 -42.76 4.62 0.45
C PRO A 930 -43.19 5.95 -0.20
N PRO A 931 -44.43 6.07 -0.70
CA PRO A 931 -44.90 7.30 -1.31
C PRO A 931 -44.90 8.44 -0.28
N GLY A 932 -44.41 9.61 -0.68
CA GLY A 932 -44.35 10.78 0.19
C GLY A 932 -43.26 10.72 1.26
N GLN A 933 -42.27 9.82 1.14
CA GLN A 933 -41.11 9.73 2.02
C GLN A 933 -40.55 11.12 2.39
N ALA A 934 -40.45 11.41 3.69
CA ALA A 934 -39.81 12.64 4.15
C ALA A 934 -38.31 12.60 3.79
N LEU A 935 -37.83 13.68 3.18
CA LEU A 935 -36.41 13.85 2.83
C LEU A 935 -35.85 15.05 3.60
N GLU A 936 -34.72 14.81 4.25
CA GLU A 936 -33.88 15.85 4.82
C GLU A 936 -32.86 16.27 3.75
N MET A 937 -32.47 17.54 3.75
CA MET A 937 -31.51 18.08 2.79
C MET A 937 -30.36 18.76 3.51
N GLY A 938 -29.20 18.76 2.88
CA GLY A 938 -28.03 19.45 3.38
C GLY A 938 -27.02 19.76 2.28
N ALA A 939 -25.89 20.30 2.68
CA ALA A 939 -24.81 20.66 1.79
C ALA A 939 -23.47 20.38 2.45
N TRP A 940 -22.53 19.90 1.65
CA TRP A 940 -21.14 19.72 2.05
C TRP A 940 -20.27 20.11 0.87
N SER A 941 -19.44 21.15 1.02
CA SER A 941 -18.59 21.65 -0.08
C SER A 941 -19.41 21.92 -1.35
N VAL A 942 -18.97 21.41 -2.50
CA VAL A 942 -19.67 21.52 -3.80
C VAL A 942 -20.87 20.58 -3.93
N MET A 943 -21.08 19.67 -2.98
CA MET A 943 -22.16 18.68 -2.99
C MET A 943 -23.38 19.19 -2.23
N LYS A 944 -24.56 18.97 -2.79
CA LYS A 944 -25.85 18.99 -2.08
C LYS A 944 -26.29 17.57 -1.87
N HIS A 945 -26.97 17.30 -0.78
CA HIS A 945 -27.45 15.96 -0.51
C HIS A 945 -28.88 15.95 -0.01
N VAL A 946 -29.51 14.79 -0.18
CA VAL A 946 -30.73 14.44 0.54
C VAL A 946 -30.54 13.07 1.18
N PHE A 947 -31.27 12.85 2.28
CA PHE A 947 -31.40 11.51 2.82
C PHE A 947 -32.81 11.22 3.32
N ALA A 948 -33.14 9.94 3.32
CA ALA A 948 -34.41 9.40 3.83
C ALA A 948 -34.14 8.46 5.01
N ARG A 949 -34.93 8.58 6.08
CA ARG A 949 -34.86 7.65 7.23
C ARG A 949 -35.86 6.52 7.10
N GLY A 950 -35.47 5.34 7.57
CA GLY A 950 -36.34 4.19 7.73
C GLY A 950 -36.02 3.42 9.01
N ALA A 951 -37.03 2.74 9.56
CA ALA A 951 -36.86 1.83 10.68
C ALA A 951 -36.76 0.38 10.17
N GLY A 952 -35.79 -0.38 10.70
CA GLY A 952 -35.74 -1.84 10.58
C GLY A 952 -35.77 -2.39 9.14
N PRO A 953 -36.40 -3.57 8.91
CA PRO A 953 -36.60 -4.15 7.58
C PRO A 953 -37.52 -3.31 6.69
N GLY A 954 -37.47 -3.53 5.37
CA GLY A 954 -38.35 -2.85 4.41
C GLY A 954 -37.66 -2.54 3.08
N ARG A 955 -38.29 -1.66 2.28
CA ARG A 955 -37.83 -1.37 0.92
C ARG A 955 -37.93 0.10 0.55
N TRP A 956 -37.00 0.55 -0.29
CA TRP A 956 -37.09 1.82 -0.99
C TRP A 956 -37.07 1.59 -2.49
N ARG A 957 -37.93 2.31 -3.21
CA ARG A 957 -37.93 2.34 -4.67
C ARG A 957 -37.77 3.78 -5.12
N VAL A 958 -36.65 4.07 -5.79
CA VAL A 958 -36.22 5.44 -6.09
C VAL A 958 -35.92 5.59 -7.58
N VAL A 959 -36.53 6.57 -8.23
CA VAL A 959 -36.19 6.97 -9.62
C VAL A 959 -35.25 8.15 -9.57
N VAL A 960 -34.10 8.03 -10.23
CA VAL A 960 -33.06 9.05 -10.35
C VAL A 960 -32.90 9.41 -11.82
N ALA A 961 -33.27 10.63 -12.19
CA ALA A 961 -33.40 11.06 -13.58
C ALA A 961 -32.63 12.36 -13.85
N PRO A 962 -31.66 12.38 -14.78
CA PRO A 962 -31.16 13.63 -15.33
C PRO A 962 -32.28 14.33 -16.12
N LEU A 963 -32.41 15.64 -15.94
CA LEU A 963 -33.38 16.48 -16.62
C LEU A 963 -32.66 17.52 -17.47
N ALA A 964 -32.99 17.57 -18.76
CA ALA A 964 -32.61 18.71 -19.58
C ALA A 964 -33.32 19.99 -19.11
N PRO A 965 -32.78 21.19 -19.40
CA PRO A 965 -33.45 22.45 -19.06
C PRO A 965 -34.91 22.48 -19.54
N GLY A 966 -35.83 22.74 -18.61
CA GLY A 966 -37.27 22.78 -18.89
C GLY A 966 -37.97 21.42 -18.96
N GLU A 967 -37.22 20.32 -18.97
CA GLU A 967 -37.79 18.98 -18.98
C GLU A 967 -38.55 18.66 -17.69
N ARG A 968 -39.68 17.97 -17.84
CA ARG A 968 -40.50 17.51 -16.72
C ARG A 968 -40.72 16.01 -16.84
N MET A 969 -40.68 15.35 -15.69
CA MET A 969 -40.91 13.92 -15.57
C MET A 969 -41.97 13.69 -14.49
N LYS A 970 -42.89 12.77 -14.78
CA LYS A 970 -43.90 12.27 -13.84
C LYS A 970 -43.60 10.81 -13.56
N VAL A 971 -43.65 10.43 -12.29
CA VAL A 971 -43.39 9.07 -11.84
C VAL A 971 -44.59 8.61 -11.03
N CYS A 972 -45.11 7.43 -11.33
CA CYS A 972 -46.13 6.77 -10.53
C CYS A 972 -45.81 5.27 -10.41
N SER A 973 -46.42 4.62 -9.43
CA SER A 973 -46.28 3.17 -9.25
C SER A 973 -47.60 2.51 -8.90
N ARG A 974 -47.68 1.22 -9.25
CA ARG A 974 -48.74 0.33 -8.81
C ARG A 974 -48.13 -1.04 -8.54
N GLY A 975 -48.10 -1.45 -7.27
CA GLY A 975 -47.44 -2.69 -6.85
C GLY A 975 -45.96 -2.69 -7.21
N ASN A 976 -45.53 -3.65 -8.03
CA ASN A 976 -44.14 -3.79 -8.49
C ASN A 976 -43.84 -3.15 -9.84
N ALA A 977 -44.81 -2.38 -10.38
CA ALA A 977 -44.65 -1.62 -11.60
C ALA A 977 -44.42 -0.14 -11.31
N VAL A 978 -43.44 0.47 -11.98
CA VAL A 978 -43.17 1.91 -11.98
C VAL A 978 -43.34 2.44 -13.39
N ALA A 979 -44.19 3.45 -13.57
CA ALA A 979 -44.34 4.16 -14.83
C ALA A 979 -43.70 5.54 -14.73
N VAL A 980 -42.91 5.89 -15.75
CA VAL A 980 -42.21 7.16 -15.90
C VAL A 980 -42.66 7.81 -17.21
N ASP A 981 -43.32 8.97 -17.10
CA ASP A 981 -43.82 9.74 -18.25
C ASP A 981 -43.02 11.05 -18.39
N SER A 982 -42.37 11.20 -19.54
CA SER A 982 -41.59 12.39 -19.92
C SER A 982 -42.32 13.32 -20.90
N GLY A 983 -43.60 13.07 -21.16
CA GLY A 983 -44.41 13.76 -22.15
C GLY A 983 -44.32 13.09 -23.52
N SER A 984 -43.11 12.93 -24.08
CA SER A 984 -42.88 12.29 -25.39
C SER A 984 -42.76 10.76 -25.32
N ARG A 985 -42.50 10.21 -24.15
CA ARG A 985 -42.26 8.77 -23.95
C ARG A 985 -42.75 8.32 -22.59
N VAL A 986 -43.31 7.11 -22.55
CA VAL A 986 -43.74 6.42 -21.32
C VAL A 986 -42.93 5.15 -21.18
N ASP A 987 -42.25 5.01 -20.06
CA ASP A 987 -41.49 3.82 -19.70
C ASP A 987 -42.19 3.11 -18.53
N LEU A 988 -42.41 1.80 -18.64
CA LEU A 988 -42.94 0.92 -17.61
C LEU A 988 -41.85 -0.05 -17.17
N VAL A 989 -41.46 0.01 -15.90
CA VAL A 989 -40.47 -0.88 -15.30
C VAL A 989 -41.16 -1.81 -14.32
N LEU A 990 -40.91 -3.10 -14.46
CA LEU A 990 -41.40 -4.18 -13.61
C LEU A 990 -40.21 -4.67 -12.80
N LEU A 991 -40.20 -4.47 -11.48
CA LEU A 991 -39.02 -4.76 -10.65
C LEU A 991 -39.37 -5.21 -9.23
N ASP A 992 -38.91 -6.39 -8.87
CA ASP A 992 -38.82 -6.91 -7.50
C ASP A 992 -37.58 -7.83 -7.37
N ALA A 993 -37.13 -8.07 -6.14
CA ALA A 993 -36.09 -9.05 -5.83
C ALA A 993 -36.59 -10.50 -5.96
N GLU A 994 -37.90 -10.71 -5.74
CA GLU A 994 -38.55 -12.02 -5.86
C GLU A 994 -39.41 -12.08 -7.12
N PRO A 995 -39.57 -13.26 -7.74
CA PRO A 995 -40.45 -13.41 -8.90
C PRO A 995 -41.89 -12.98 -8.56
N PHE A 996 -42.53 -12.25 -9.45
CA PHE A 996 -43.92 -11.83 -9.32
C PHE A 996 -44.66 -11.93 -10.65
N HIS A 997 -45.97 -12.00 -10.56
CA HIS A 997 -46.87 -11.88 -11.71
C HIS A 997 -47.47 -10.48 -11.75
N ALA A 998 -47.42 -9.85 -12.91
CA ALA A 998 -48.05 -8.56 -13.14
C ALA A 998 -48.86 -8.64 -14.43
N GLU A 999 -50.13 -8.31 -14.34
CA GLU A 999 -50.99 -8.22 -15.50
C GLU A 999 -51.81 -6.93 -15.44
N ASN A 1000 -51.75 -6.16 -16.51
CA ASN A 1000 -52.58 -4.98 -16.70
C ASN A 1000 -53.05 -4.90 -18.17
N SER A 1001 -53.62 -3.78 -18.59
CA SER A 1001 -54.07 -3.57 -19.96
C SER A 1001 -52.94 -3.53 -20.99
N LEU A 1002 -51.70 -3.24 -20.57
CA LEU A 1002 -50.54 -3.08 -21.44
C LEU A 1002 -49.66 -4.32 -21.49
N VAL A 1003 -49.47 -5.00 -20.36
CA VAL A 1003 -48.49 -6.09 -20.22
C VAL A 1003 -49.02 -7.25 -19.39
N ARG A 1004 -48.59 -8.46 -19.73
CA ARG A 1004 -48.55 -9.63 -18.85
C ARG A 1004 -47.09 -9.97 -18.62
N PHE A 1005 -46.70 -10.15 -17.36
CA PHE A 1005 -45.32 -10.37 -16.97
C PHE A 1005 -45.23 -11.42 -15.87
N ARG A 1006 -44.25 -12.30 -16.00
CA ARG A 1006 -43.85 -13.25 -14.96
C ARG A 1006 -42.32 -13.24 -14.85
N GLY A 1007 -41.81 -12.75 -13.72
CA GLY A 1007 -40.38 -12.60 -13.51
C GLY A 1007 -40.01 -11.69 -12.33
N LYS A 1008 -38.74 -11.32 -12.25
CA LYS A 1008 -38.17 -10.35 -11.31
C LYS A 1008 -37.98 -8.97 -11.93
N ALA A 1009 -37.53 -8.89 -13.19
CA ALA A 1009 -37.21 -7.64 -13.87
C ALA A 1009 -37.66 -7.61 -15.34
N GLY A 1010 -38.30 -6.52 -15.74
CA GLY A 1010 -38.65 -6.23 -17.13
C GLY A 1010 -38.80 -4.72 -17.38
N ALA A 1011 -38.60 -4.30 -18.61
CA ALA A 1011 -38.80 -2.92 -19.04
C ALA A 1011 -39.60 -2.85 -20.34
N VAL A 1012 -40.54 -1.92 -20.42
CA VAL A 1012 -41.33 -1.61 -21.61
C VAL A 1012 -41.30 -0.12 -21.85
N SER A 1013 -41.28 0.28 -23.11
CA SER A 1013 -41.17 1.68 -23.49
C SER A 1013 -41.98 2.01 -24.72
N LEU A 1014 -42.81 3.03 -24.63
CA LEU A 1014 -43.56 3.62 -25.73
C LEU A 1014 -43.05 5.02 -26.03
N ASP A 1015 -42.53 5.21 -27.23
CA ASP A 1015 -42.32 6.52 -27.81
C ASP A 1015 -43.64 7.02 -28.45
N ARG A 1016 -44.22 8.09 -27.90
CA ARG A 1016 -45.52 8.63 -28.38
C ARG A 1016 -45.42 9.32 -29.73
N ASN A 1017 -44.23 9.81 -30.09
CA ASN A 1017 -44.03 10.55 -31.34
C ASN A 1017 -43.96 9.61 -32.53
N SER A 1018 -43.32 8.45 -32.36
CA SER A 1018 -43.15 7.44 -33.41
C SER A 1018 -44.15 6.28 -33.29
N GLY A 1019 -44.85 6.15 -32.17
CA GLY A 1019 -45.65 4.96 -31.84
C GLY A 1019 -44.81 3.71 -31.58
N ARG A 1020 -43.47 3.83 -31.55
CA ARG A 1020 -42.57 2.69 -31.39
C ARG A 1020 -42.66 2.14 -29.97
N LEU A 1021 -42.93 0.84 -29.89
CA LEU A 1021 -42.91 0.05 -28.67
C LEU A 1021 -41.64 -0.79 -28.60
N SER A 1022 -40.96 -0.77 -27.45
CA SER A 1022 -39.79 -1.60 -27.16
C SER A 1022 -39.99 -2.29 -25.82
N ALA A 1023 -39.53 -3.54 -25.70
CA ALA A 1023 -39.62 -4.30 -24.47
C ALA A 1023 -38.35 -5.13 -24.26
N ALA A 1024 -37.98 -5.34 -23.01
CA ALA A 1024 -36.87 -6.18 -22.58
C ALA A 1024 -37.32 -7.01 -21.37
N LEU A 1025 -37.31 -8.33 -21.52
CA LEU A 1025 -37.35 -9.27 -20.41
C LEU A 1025 -35.93 -9.37 -19.86
N LEU A 1026 -35.71 -8.89 -18.65
CA LEU A 1026 -34.38 -8.83 -18.05
C LEU A 1026 -34.17 -10.08 -17.20
N ASP A 1027 -35.08 -10.35 -16.26
CA ASP A 1027 -34.99 -11.51 -15.38
C ASP A 1027 -36.39 -12.07 -15.15
N GLY A 1028 -36.73 -13.18 -15.81
CA GLY A 1028 -38.06 -13.76 -15.77
C GLY A 1028 -38.32 -14.74 -16.91
N ASP A 1029 -39.57 -15.21 -16.96
CA ASP A 1029 -40.02 -16.21 -17.93
C ASP A 1029 -40.86 -15.60 -19.05
N GLU A 1030 -41.64 -14.55 -18.75
CA GLU A 1030 -42.66 -14.04 -19.67
C GLU A 1030 -42.75 -12.51 -19.61
N LEU A 1031 -42.79 -11.89 -20.78
CA LEU A 1031 -43.21 -10.50 -20.97
C LEU A 1031 -44.01 -10.39 -22.28
N VAL A 1032 -45.34 -10.37 -22.16
CA VAL A 1032 -46.28 -10.25 -23.29
C VAL A 1032 -46.88 -8.86 -23.33
N LEU A 1033 -46.78 -8.22 -24.50
CA LEU A 1033 -47.39 -6.92 -24.78
C LEU A 1033 -48.81 -7.15 -25.29
N LYS A 1034 -49.81 -6.55 -24.62
CA LYS A 1034 -51.21 -6.65 -25.06
C LYS A 1034 -51.49 -5.61 -26.16
N ARG A 1035 -52.22 -6.04 -27.20
CA ARG A 1035 -52.38 -5.31 -28.48
C ARG A 1035 -53.22 -4.03 -28.39
N GLU A 1036 -53.98 -3.82 -27.31
CA GLU A 1036 -54.83 -2.64 -27.14
C GLU A 1036 -54.10 -1.54 -26.35
N TRP A 1037 -53.55 -0.57 -27.06
CA TRP A 1037 -52.96 0.64 -26.47
C TRP A 1037 -53.99 1.76 -26.45
N PRO A 1038 -54.60 2.10 -25.30
CA PRO A 1038 -55.47 3.26 -25.23
C PRO A 1038 -54.57 4.50 -25.13
N ILE A 1039 -54.33 5.18 -26.25
CA ILE A 1039 -53.80 6.55 -26.22
C ILE A 1039 -54.94 7.47 -25.74
N ARG A 1040 -55.14 7.54 -24.42
CA ARG A 1040 -55.82 8.65 -23.75
C ARG A 1040 -54.98 9.07 -22.55
N CYS A 1041 -54.20 10.12 -22.76
CA CYS A 1041 -53.46 10.82 -21.71
C CYS A 1041 -54.48 11.52 -20.80
N SER A 1042 -54.71 11.04 -19.57
CA SER A 1042 -55.46 11.79 -18.56
C SER A 1042 -54.51 12.28 -17.46
N MET A 1043 -54.13 13.55 -17.54
CA MET A 1043 -53.74 14.31 -16.36
C MET A 1043 -54.99 14.55 -15.48
N ASN A 1044 -54.78 14.57 -14.17
CA ASN A 1044 -55.68 15.03 -13.11
C ASN A 1044 -56.57 13.97 -12.45
N GLY A 1045 -56.06 13.46 -11.32
CA GLY A 1045 -56.91 13.21 -10.16
C GLY A 1045 -57.42 14.55 -9.61
N MET A 1046 -58.39 15.13 -10.30
CA MET A 1046 -59.51 15.88 -9.71
C MET A 1046 -60.74 15.18 -10.27
N LEU A 1047 -61.14 14.13 -9.57
CA LEU A 1047 -62.36 13.38 -9.79
C LEU A 1047 -63.46 14.13 -9.05
N ASP A 1048 -64.09 15.09 -9.73
CA ASP A 1048 -65.52 15.35 -9.68
C ASP A 1048 -65.90 16.43 -10.70
N LEU A 1049 -67.02 16.21 -11.40
CA LEU A 1049 -67.66 17.07 -12.41
C LEU A 1049 -67.08 17.12 -13.85
N ALA A 1050 -67.42 16.11 -14.66
CA ALA A 1050 -67.94 16.24 -16.05
C ALA A 1050 -68.09 14.83 -16.67
N MET A 1051 -69.17 14.11 -16.34
CA MET A 1051 -70.34 13.96 -17.21
C MET A 1051 -70.08 13.31 -18.58
N ARG A 1052 -70.55 12.04 -18.66
CA ARG A 1052 -71.58 11.59 -19.60
C ARG A 1052 -71.59 12.28 -20.98
N SER A 1053 -70.95 11.66 -21.96
CA SER A 1053 -71.47 11.59 -23.35
C SER A 1053 -70.62 10.65 -24.22
N LEU A 1054 -71.32 9.81 -25.00
CA LEU A 1054 -70.87 8.97 -26.14
C LEU A 1054 -70.17 7.65 -25.74
N ARG A 1055 -70.75 6.45 -25.87
CA ARG A 1055 -71.51 5.84 -26.99
C ARG A 1055 -70.96 6.18 -28.36
#